data_AF-A0A929SAA9-F1
#
_entry.id   AF-A0A929SAA9-F1
#
_cell.length_a   1.000
_cell.length_b   1.000
_cell.length_c   1.000
_cell.angle_alpha   90.00
_cell.angle_beta   90.00
_cell.angle_gamma   90.00
#
_symmetry.space_group_name_H-M   'P 1'
#
loop_
_entity.id
_entity.type
_entity.pdbx_description
1 polymer ?
#
loop_
_entity_poly.entity_id
_entity_poly.type
_entity_poly.pdbx_seq_one_letter_code
_entity_poly.pdbx_strand_id
1 'polypeptide(L)'
;MTKEEYIDGIINAEDRYKYYVDFDNIRAVKDFKIAELRHIGEQYLSDEEKSRVILTRPFALNPENPNVDRHYYKSIYNSIELEEVKAEIIFNPKFCNEFDSYTLRELLSPKAIEQLLGDKEKRKLFKDFSNFDYRTLIAKLDDDKKLDFLKDTDNYHDIGLDEFDFTNIVETIKNDDVIKKLLDSSLVDNKNIVDVLKVLDDKYTINCLEQRDERINEDSFTRVVSSLKNVDNIINVCNEFKELFEKYNCNLRDVFSSIYNNNNKQVDFLERIDEFNFDYYKKRECFVGIKEDVLSLLDRAKIADEYKKVLDLDYDYDCLFGPKLIFDANRNLEEYRGLDKFLKINPKNFSKEEKEKLFELAKVCPQIEIASDMYGGQSIESYIKAEKWIDSIIDTIDPNMSDVQKIYIIDEAIGKKISYSPISGKENENHVEIRKLWNIINSGYGVCNGISEVENYMLNKIGIESEMISTGRHTFLKIKNLNVDGKNVGNSILDPTWNLSENRVGDRPEWFLVSNDMAQIFDSNGHHKNDEKLQDANYYLDKNTMERELRGIGRVDKDGKFPFEKRLEVLDEFYEKNDDPDQLILACLKTVQDNVSDFINCQETTKSLLSSTLNRLVNKDSEKLKVRDGSQVAKVYRKMDSEKNPVVLVQIVKEDGENFLAYGDKESNSFVVTNEEWLSKNFSSYDVDKEKNNGREIWDLTEYLEDKSDYSEKENEEDKEKGDLV
;
A
#
# COMPACT_ATOMS: atom_id res chain seq x y z
N MET A 1 27.49 59.92 -53.99
CA MET A 1 27.63 58.55 -54.49
C MET A 1 26.23 57.96 -54.67
N THR A 2 25.97 57.29 -55.79
CA THR A 2 24.78 56.43 -55.96
C THR A 2 25.00 55.08 -55.26
N LYS A 3 23.96 54.24 -55.19
CA LYS A 3 24.08 52.91 -54.58
C LYS A 3 24.91 51.98 -55.46
N GLU A 4 24.75 52.09 -56.77
CA GLU A 4 25.52 51.34 -57.76
C GLU A 4 27.01 51.69 -57.67
N GLU A 5 27.34 52.98 -57.53
CA GLU A 5 28.73 53.43 -57.35
C GLU A 5 29.37 52.87 -56.07
N TYR A 6 28.60 52.70 -54.99
CA TYR A 6 29.08 52.11 -53.74
C TYR A 6 29.30 50.59 -53.87
N ILE A 7 28.39 49.88 -54.54
CA ILE A 7 28.53 48.45 -54.84
C ILE A 7 29.75 48.21 -55.75
N ASP A 8 29.90 48.99 -56.82
CA ASP A 8 31.06 48.94 -57.70
C ASP A 8 32.34 49.24 -56.93
N GLY A 9 32.30 50.17 -55.97
CA GLY A 9 33.39 50.44 -55.04
C GLY A 9 33.80 49.23 -54.21
N ILE A 10 32.83 48.49 -53.66
CA ILE A 10 33.09 47.24 -52.91
C ILE A 10 33.67 46.17 -53.82
N ILE A 11 33.10 45.95 -55.00
CA ILE A 11 33.54 44.89 -55.93
C ILE A 11 35.00 45.10 -56.35
N ASN A 12 35.42 46.36 -56.54
CA ASN A 12 36.74 46.71 -57.03
C ASN A 12 37.76 47.05 -55.92
N ALA A 13 37.37 46.99 -54.64
CA ALA A 13 38.27 47.31 -53.53
C ALA A 13 39.29 46.20 -53.27
N GLU A 14 40.53 46.60 -52.97
CA GLU A 14 41.59 45.66 -52.55
C GLU A 14 41.27 45.00 -51.19
N ASP A 15 40.63 45.73 -50.27
CA ASP A 15 40.05 45.20 -49.03
C ASP A 15 38.55 45.56 -49.00
N ARG A 16 37.72 44.63 -49.47
CA ARG A 16 36.27 44.81 -49.57
C ARG A 16 35.62 45.01 -48.22
N TYR A 17 36.09 44.30 -47.18
CA TYR A 17 35.63 44.50 -45.81
C TYR A 17 35.90 45.94 -45.36
N LYS A 18 37.14 46.45 -45.53
CA LYS A 18 37.49 47.81 -45.11
C LYS A 18 36.66 48.85 -45.84
N TYR A 19 36.44 48.66 -47.15
CA TYR A 19 35.60 49.56 -47.93
C TYR A 19 34.14 49.55 -47.44
N TYR A 20 33.61 48.37 -47.15
CA TYR A 20 32.25 48.15 -46.69
C TYR A 20 31.97 48.79 -45.32
N VAL A 21 32.91 48.70 -44.38
CA VAL A 21 32.72 49.19 -43.01
C VAL A 21 33.11 50.66 -42.82
N ASP A 22 33.62 51.31 -43.85
CA ASP A 22 34.05 52.72 -43.80
C ASP A 22 32.83 53.66 -43.80
N PHE A 23 32.67 54.39 -42.69
CA PHE A 23 31.58 55.34 -42.51
C PHE A 23 31.60 56.49 -43.52
N ASP A 24 32.76 56.90 -44.01
CA ASP A 24 32.85 57.99 -44.99
C ASP A 24 32.32 57.52 -46.35
N ASN A 25 32.60 56.26 -46.74
CA ASN A 25 32.02 55.66 -47.94
C ASN A 25 30.50 55.49 -47.81
N ILE A 26 30.02 55.03 -46.65
CA ILE A 26 28.59 54.85 -46.38
C ILE A 26 27.85 56.19 -46.42
N ARG A 27 28.39 57.24 -45.77
CA ARG A 27 27.77 58.59 -45.73
C ARG A 27 27.80 59.31 -47.08
N ALA A 28 28.70 58.93 -47.98
CA ALA A 28 28.74 59.47 -49.33
C ALA A 28 27.53 59.03 -50.19
N VAL A 29 26.80 57.98 -49.76
CA VAL A 29 25.58 57.49 -50.44
C VAL A 29 24.36 58.25 -49.95
N LYS A 30 23.60 58.85 -50.88
CA LYS A 30 22.40 59.62 -50.56
C LYS A 30 21.23 58.69 -50.20
N ASP A 31 20.51 58.99 -49.11
CA ASP A 31 19.29 58.26 -48.66
C ASP A 31 19.49 56.75 -48.43
N PHE A 32 20.65 56.34 -47.91
CA PHE A 32 21.04 54.94 -47.72
C PHE A 32 20.37 54.30 -46.49
N LYS A 33 19.61 53.22 -46.69
CA LYS A 33 18.89 52.52 -45.61
C LYS A 33 19.69 51.35 -45.05
N ILE A 34 19.53 51.07 -43.76
CA ILE A 34 20.18 49.93 -43.07
C ILE A 34 19.88 48.58 -43.76
N ALA A 35 18.64 48.38 -44.21
CA ALA A 35 18.26 47.16 -44.92
C ALA A 35 19.02 46.98 -46.25
N GLU A 36 19.41 48.08 -46.90
CA GLU A 36 20.16 48.08 -48.15
C GLU A 36 21.65 47.79 -47.89
N LEU A 37 22.22 48.41 -46.85
CA LEU A 37 23.58 48.09 -46.38
C LEU A 37 23.70 46.59 -46.04
N ARG A 38 22.69 46.05 -45.35
CA ARG A 38 22.62 44.62 -45.00
C ARG A 38 22.61 43.74 -46.25
N HIS A 39 21.72 44.03 -47.20
CA HIS A 39 21.62 43.25 -48.43
C HIS A 39 22.90 43.29 -49.27
N ILE A 40 23.59 44.44 -49.28
CA ILE A 40 24.90 44.56 -49.93
C ILE A 40 25.94 43.67 -49.23
N GLY A 41 25.93 43.63 -47.89
CA GLY A 41 26.81 42.73 -47.14
C GLY A 41 26.54 41.25 -47.38
N GLU A 42 25.27 40.87 -47.50
CA GLU A 42 24.84 39.49 -47.79
C GLU A 42 25.34 39.03 -49.18
N GLN A 43 25.26 39.91 -50.19
CA GLN A 43 25.49 39.58 -51.59
C GLN A 43 26.95 39.70 -52.03
N TYR A 44 27.69 40.71 -51.53
CA TYR A 44 28.96 41.11 -52.14
C TYR A 44 30.22 40.82 -51.29
N LEU A 45 30.05 40.41 -50.02
CA LEU A 45 31.15 39.97 -49.17
C LEU A 45 31.36 38.46 -49.27
N SER A 46 32.61 38.00 -49.17
CA SER A 46 32.89 36.58 -48.92
C SER A 46 32.50 36.18 -47.50
N ASP A 47 32.45 34.88 -47.23
CA ASP A 47 32.08 34.38 -45.90
C ASP A 47 33.11 34.75 -44.83
N GLU A 48 34.40 34.81 -45.15
CA GLU A 48 35.45 35.31 -44.26
C GLU A 48 35.27 36.81 -43.95
N GLU A 49 34.88 37.59 -44.97
CA GLU A 49 34.60 39.02 -44.81
C GLU A 49 33.33 39.24 -43.97
N LYS A 50 32.26 38.45 -44.20
CA LYS A 50 31.04 38.44 -43.37
C LYS A 50 31.35 38.08 -41.92
N SER A 51 32.18 37.07 -41.69
CA SER A 51 32.69 36.70 -40.36
C SER A 51 33.36 37.89 -39.69
N ARG A 52 34.26 38.58 -40.41
CA ARG A 52 34.92 39.78 -39.92
C ARG A 52 33.90 40.86 -39.53
N VAL A 53 32.88 41.14 -40.35
CA VAL A 53 31.79 42.08 -40.03
C VAL A 53 31.05 41.70 -38.74
N ILE A 54 30.72 40.42 -38.56
CA ILE A 54 29.99 39.94 -37.39
C ILE A 54 30.84 40.06 -36.12
N LEU A 55 32.13 39.70 -36.19
CA LEU A 55 33.01 39.62 -35.02
C LEU A 55 33.60 40.97 -34.59
N THR A 56 33.83 41.89 -35.53
CA THR A 56 34.34 43.24 -35.22
C THR A 56 33.24 44.22 -34.88
N ARG A 57 31.99 43.93 -35.25
CA ARG A 57 30.81 44.76 -35.03
C ARG A 57 31.07 46.25 -35.34
N PRO A 58 31.37 46.57 -36.61
CA PRO A 58 31.78 47.92 -36.98
C PRO A 58 30.62 48.93 -36.92
N PHE A 59 29.38 48.46 -36.77
CA PHE A 59 28.19 49.28 -36.79
C PHE A 59 27.47 49.24 -35.44
N ALA A 60 27.18 50.42 -34.90
CA ALA A 60 26.21 50.62 -33.82
C ALA A 60 25.01 51.36 -34.42
N LEU A 61 24.15 50.63 -35.15
CA LEU A 61 23.16 51.23 -36.05
C LEU A 61 22.01 51.88 -35.26
N ASN A 62 21.73 51.39 -34.05
CA ASN A 62 20.79 52.04 -33.13
C ASN A 62 21.11 51.75 -31.64
N PRO A 63 21.78 52.68 -30.93
CA PRO A 63 22.10 52.53 -29.51
C PRO A 63 20.87 52.42 -28.59
N GLU A 64 19.72 52.95 -29.01
CA GLU A 64 18.47 52.96 -28.23
C GLU A 64 17.60 51.72 -28.46
N ASN A 65 17.87 50.95 -29.53
CA ASN A 65 17.16 49.71 -29.83
C ASN A 65 18.12 48.62 -30.35
N PRO A 66 18.72 47.82 -29.44
CA PRO A 66 19.67 46.76 -29.77
C PRO A 66 19.13 45.70 -30.74
N ASN A 67 17.81 45.58 -30.89
CA ASN A 67 17.19 44.60 -31.79
C ASN A 67 17.49 44.88 -33.27
N VAL A 68 17.74 46.14 -33.64
CA VAL A 68 18.11 46.51 -35.02
C VAL A 68 19.48 45.93 -35.39
N ASP A 69 20.44 46.06 -34.48
CA ASP A 69 21.80 45.52 -34.65
C ASP A 69 21.76 43.98 -34.64
N ARG A 70 21.02 43.36 -33.72
CA ARG A 70 20.85 41.89 -33.67
C ARG A 70 20.25 41.33 -34.96
N HIS A 71 19.22 41.98 -35.51
CA HIS A 71 18.59 41.55 -36.76
C HIS A 71 19.55 41.68 -37.95
N TYR A 72 20.33 42.75 -38.00
CA TYR A 72 21.37 42.94 -39.01
C TYR A 72 22.39 41.80 -38.98
N TYR A 73 23.01 41.55 -37.83
CA TYR A 73 24.04 40.52 -37.69
C TYR A 73 23.49 39.09 -37.88
N LYS A 74 22.25 38.82 -37.44
CA LYS A 74 21.56 37.54 -37.71
C LYS A 74 21.39 37.31 -39.22
N SER A 75 21.02 38.34 -39.97
CA SER A 75 20.84 38.24 -41.44
C SER A 75 22.17 37.97 -42.16
N ILE A 76 23.22 38.70 -41.79
CA ILE A 76 24.57 38.48 -42.34
C ILE A 76 25.05 37.05 -42.03
N TYR A 77 24.85 36.57 -40.80
CA TYR A 77 25.16 35.19 -40.42
C TYR A 77 24.40 34.16 -41.27
N ASN A 78 23.09 34.37 -41.47
CA ASN A 78 22.27 33.48 -42.29
C ASN A 78 22.70 33.44 -43.77
N SER A 79 23.35 34.50 -44.27
CA SER A 79 23.87 34.57 -45.64
C SER A 79 25.23 33.89 -45.86
N ILE A 80 25.85 33.35 -44.80
CA ILE A 80 27.09 32.58 -44.91
C ILE A 80 26.76 31.20 -45.51
N GLU A 81 27.55 30.71 -46.45
CA GLU A 81 27.37 29.40 -47.08
C GLU A 81 28.30 28.36 -46.47
N LEU A 82 29.52 28.75 -46.09
CA LEU A 82 30.52 27.89 -45.48
C LEU A 82 30.18 27.53 -44.02
N GLU A 83 29.98 26.23 -43.80
CA GLU A 83 29.65 25.66 -42.50
C GLU A 83 30.77 25.82 -41.46
N GLU A 84 32.03 25.79 -41.89
CA GLU A 84 33.18 26.05 -41.01
C GLU A 84 33.12 27.45 -40.40
N VAL A 85 32.79 28.44 -41.23
CA VAL A 85 32.71 29.85 -40.83
C VAL A 85 31.52 30.06 -39.89
N LYS A 86 30.36 29.45 -40.17
CA LYS A 86 29.20 29.47 -39.27
C LYS A 86 29.50 28.88 -37.90
N ALA A 87 30.20 27.74 -37.85
CA ALA A 87 30.58 27.09 -36.62
C ALA A 87 31.58 27.94 -35.82
N GLU A 88 32.56 28.57 -36.47
CA GLU A 88 33.50 29.47 -35.79
C GLU A 88 32.78 30.66 -35.14
N ILE A 89 31.85 31.29 -35.87
CA ILE A 89 31.13 32.47 -35.37
C ILE A 89 30.19 32.13 -34.22
N ILE A 90 29.43 31.03 -34.32
CA ILE A 90 28.40 30.69 -33.31
C ILE A 90 29.00 30.34 -31.95
N PHE A 91 30.25 29.85 -31.91
CA PHE A 91 31.00 29.63 -30.66
C PHE A 91 31.79 30.84 -30.18
N ASN A 92 31.65 32.01 -30.84
CA ASN A 92 32.25 33.24 -30.36
C ASN A 92 31.36 33.90 -29.28
N PRO A 93 31.88 34.15 -28.05
CA PRO A 93 31.10 34.76 -26.98
C PRO A 93 30.51 36.14 -27.34
N LYS A 94 31.13 36.89 -28.25
CA LYS A 94 30.61 38.19 -28.71
C LYS A 94 29.35 38.06 -29.56
N PHE A 95 29.15 36.89 -30.18
CA PHE A 95 27.99 36.60 -31.02
C PHE A 95 26.92 35.86 -30.24
N CYS A 96 27.25 34.74 -29.59
CA CYS A 96 26.23 33.88 -28.96
C CYS A 96 25.51 34.56 -27.79
N ASN A 97 26.20 35.37 -26.98
CA ASN A 97 25.62 36.06 -25.81
C ASN A 97 24.55 37.11 -26.15
N GLU A 98 24.30 37.36 -27.44
CA GLU A 98 23.35 38.37 -27.92
C GLU A 98 21.99 37.80 -28.30
N PHE A 99 21.90 36.47 -28.31
CA PHE A 99 20.71 35.75 -28.73
C PHE A 99 20.20 34.89 -27.58
N ASP A 100 18.89 34.78 -27.49
CA ASP A 100 18.24 33.83 -26.58
C ASP A 100 18.43 32.38 -27.06
N SER A 101 18.12 31.43 -26.18
CA SER A 101 18.29 30.00 -26.46
C SER A 101 17.48 29.55 -27.68
N TYR A 102 16.26 30.06 -27.85
CA TYR A 102 15.40 29.79 -29.00
C TYR A 102 16.10 30.18 -30.32
N THR A 103 16.65 31.39 -30.39
CA THR A 103 17.31 31.91 -31.58
C THR A 103 18.61 31.16 -31.84
N LEU A 104 19.42 30.90 -30.81
CA LEU A 104 20.65 30.12 -30.94
C LEU A 104 20.38 28.72 -31.49
N ARG A 105 19.30 28.08 -31.03
CA ARG A 105 18.87 26.77 -31.54
C ARG A 105 18.50 26.80 -33.02
N GLU A 106 17.91 27.89 -33.52
CA GLU A 106 17.66 28.07 -34.95
C GLU A 106 18.94 28.27 -35.76
N LEU A 107 19.92 28.98 -35.20
CA LEU A 107 21.16 29.36 -35.89
C LEU A 107 22.20 28.24 -35.94
N LEU A 108 22.18 27.30 -35.00
CA LEU A 108 23.09 26.16 -34.97
C LEU A 108 22.88 25.25 -36.20
N SER A 109 23.89 25.23 -37.06
CA SER A 109 23.96 24.33 -38.22
C SER A 109 24.37 22.92 -37.80
N PRO A 110 24.16 21.88 -38.64
CA PRO A 110 24.49 20.49 -38.28
C PRO A 110 25.94 20.32 -37.80
N LYS A 111 26.91 20.95 -38.48
CA LYS A 111 28.32 20.90 -38.11
C LYS A 111 28.60 21.59 -36.75
N ALA A 112 27.92 22.69 -36.48
CA ALA A 112 28.02 23.36 -35.18
C ALA A 112 27.38 22.50 -34.07
N ILE A 113 26.27 21.82 -34.35
CA ILE A 113 25.62 20.91 -33.40
C ILE A 113 26.57 19.77 -33.01
N GLU A 114 27.21 19.12 -33.97
CA GLU A 114 28.20 18.06 -33.70
C GLU A 114 29.32 18.56 -32.78
N GLN A 115 29.85 19.77 -33.02
CA GLN A 115 30.86 20.37 -32.17
C GLN A 115 30.35 20.72 -30.77
N LEU A 116 29.11 21.20 -30.65
CA LEU A 116 28.48 21.51 -29.36
C LEU A 116 28.29 20.24 -28.54
N LEU A 117 27.82 19.16 -29.18
CA LEU A 117 27.62 17.88 -28.51
C LEU A 117 28.97 17.23 -28.16
N GLY A 118 30.00 17.33 -28.99
CA GLY A 118 31.30 16.71 -28.72
C GLY A 118 32.24 17.46 -27.76
N ASP A 119 31.96 18.72 -27.40
CA ASP A 119 32.88 19.58 -26.66
C ASP A 119 32.22 20.24 -25.43
N LYS A 120 32.63 19.80 -24.23
CA LYS A 120 32.13 20.31 -22.95
C LYS A 120 32.38 21.80 -22.75
N GLU A 121 33.49 22.34 -23.26
CA GLU A 121 33.81 23.76 -23.09
C GLU A 121 32.92 24.62 -23.96
N LYS A 122 32.56 24.15 -25.16
CA LYS A 122 31.59 24.84 -26.03
C LYS A 122 30.20 24.88 -25.41
N ARG A 123 29.76 23.81 -24.73
CA ARG A 123 28.47 23.81 -24.02
C ARG A 123 28.36 24.88 -22.94
N LYS A 124 29.46 25.26 -22.28
CA LYS A 124 29.46 26.33 -21.27
C LYS A 124 29.03 27.69 -21.84
N LEU A 125 29.18 27.90 -23.16
CA LEU A 125 28.71 29.10 -23.85
C LEU A 125 27.18 29.15 -23.99
N PHE A 126 26.51 28.00 -23.84
CA PHE A 126 25.05 27.83 -23.98
C PHE A 126 24.42 27.39 -22.65
N LYS A 127 24.81 28.06 -21.56
CA LYS A 127 24.38 27.72 -20.19
C LYS A 127 22.87 27.69 -19.94
N ASP A 128 22.09 28.34 -20.80
CA ASP A 128 20.63 28.43 -20.69
C ASP A 128 19.90 27.37 -21.55
N PHE A 129 20.61 26.42 -22.16
CA PHE A 129 20.00 25.31 -22.88
C PHE A 129 19.45 24.26 -21.92
N SER A 130 18.19 23.91 -22.13
CA SER A 130 17.51 22.81 -21.45
C SER A 130 17.70 21.48 -22.20
N ASN A 131 17.34 20.35 -21.57
CA ASN A 131 17.25 19.05 -22.24
C ASN A 131 16.43 19.11 -23.52
N PHE A 132 15.32 19.85 -23.51
CA PHE A 132 14.47 20.07 -24.68
C PHE A 132 15.24 20.70 -25.85
N ASP A 133 16.13 21.65 -25.57
CA ASP A 133 16.94 22.31 -26.60
C ASP A 133 17.94 21.34 -27.21
N TYR A 134 18.67 20.58 -26.39
CA TYR A 134 19.61 19.56 -26.87
C TYR A 134 18.91 18.49 -27.70
N ARG A 135 17.79 17.96 -27.21
CA ARG A 135 16.96 16.99 -27.93
C ARG A 135 16.52 17.51 -29.30
N THR A 136 16.08 18.77 -29.37
CA THR A 136 15.67 19.41 -30.63
C THR A 136 16.84 19.59 -31.59
N LEU A 137 18.06 19.83 -31.09
CA LEU A 137 19.26 19.91 -31.92
C LEU A 137 19.70 18.54 -32.42
N ILE A 138 19.69 17.52 -31.57
CA ILE A 138 20.01 16.13 -31.95
C ILE A 138 19.06 15.66 -33.06
N ALA A 139 17.77 16.00 -32.98
CA ALA A 139 16.79 15.67 -34.00
C ALA A 139 17.13 16.23 -35.40
N LYS A 140 17.93 17.31 -35.50
CA LYS A 140 18.39 17.91 -36.77
C LYS A 140 19.56 17.18 -37.41
N LEU A 141 20.24 16.29 -36.69
CA LEU A 141 21.38 15.54 -37.21
C LEU A 141 20.93 14.45 -38.19
N ASP A 142 21.89 13.98 -38.99
CA ASP A 142 21.72 12.77 -39.79
C ASP A 142 21.56 11.55 -38.88
N ASP A 143 20.84 10.53 -39.33
CA ASP A 143 20.47 9.38 -38.50
C ASP A 143 21.68 8.60 -37.96
N ASP A 144 22.73 8.40 -38.75
CA ASP A 144 23.97 7.76 -38.26
C ASP A 144 24.63 8.57 -37.13
N LYS A 145 24.59 9.91 -37.20
CA LYS A 145 25.14 10.79 -36.15
C LYS A 145 24.30 10.77 -34.87
N LYS A 146 22.97 10.65 -35.00
CA LYS A 146 22.09 10.43 -33.83
C LYS A 146 22.46 9.14 -33.12
N LEU A 147 22.69 8.05 -33.88
CA LEU A 147 23.13 6.77 -33.32
C LEU A 147 24.50 6.87 -32.63
N ASP A 148 25.46 7.55 -33.26
CA ASP A 148 26.78 7.74 -32.68
C ASP A 148 26.71 8.55 -31.37
N PHE A 149 25.85 9.57 -31.32
CA PHE A 149 25.57 10.32 -30.08
C PHE A 149 24.96 9.43 -28.98
N LEU A 150 23.97 8.61 -29.32
CA LEU A 150 23.35 7.70 -28.34
C LEU A 150 24.33 6.65 -27.79
N LYS A 151 25.36 6.27 -28.57
CA LYS A 151 26.44 5.36 -28.13
C LYS A 151 27.46 6.01 -27.20
N ASP A 152 27.57 7.33 -27.21
CA ASP A 152 28.44 8.08 -26.30
C ASP A 152 27.71 8.35 -24.98
N THR A 153 27.55 7.29 -24.18
CA THR A 153 26.77 7.32 -22.92
C THR A 153 27.32 8.33 -21.92
N ASP A 154 28.63 8.54 -21.89
CA ASP A 154 29.27 9.52 -21.00
C ASP A 154 28.80 10.94 -21.33
N ASN A 155 28.70 11.26 -22.62
CA ASN A 155 28.25 12.54 -23.10
C ASN A 155 26.73 12.71 -23.00
N TYR A 156 25.98 11.63 -23.25
CA TYR A 156 24.53 11.56 -23.04
C TYR A 156 24.16 11.92 -21.59
N HIS A 157 24.84 11.31 -20.62
CA HIS A 157 24.64 11.57 -19.21
C HIS A 157 25.16 12.95 -18.76
N ASP A 158 26.26 13.44 -19.34
CA ASP A 158 26.80 14.78 -19.04
C ASP A 158 25.83 15.91 -19.47
N ILE A 159 25.08 15.70 -20.55
CA ILE A 159 24.02 16.63 -20.98
C ILE A 159 22.78 16.52 -20.08
N GLY A 160 22.63 15.41 -19.34
CA GLY A 160 21.53 15.19 -18.40
C GLY A 160 20.25 14.68 -19.05
N LEU A 161 20.34 14.04 -20.22
CA LEU A 161 19.20 13.44 -20.91
C LEU A 161 18.71 12.19 -20.16
N ASP A 162 17.39 12.02 -20.08
CA ASP A 162 16.75 10.91 -19.38
C ASP A 162 16.14 9.86 -20.35
N GLU A 163 15.36 8.91 -19.81
CA GLU A 163 14.68 7.89 -20.63
C GLU A 163 13.63 8.50 -21.57
N PHE A 164 12.94 9.56 -21.14
CA PHE A 164 11.97 10.27 -21.98
C PHE A 164 12.68 10.95 -23.16
N ASP A 165 13.85 11.54 -22.93
CA ASP A 165 14.67 12.12 -24.00
C ASP A 165 15.17 11.05 -24.99
N PHE A 166 15.54 9.86 -24.51
CA PHE A 166 15.94 8.72 -25.36
C PHE A 166 14.83 8.36 -26.35
N THR A 167 13.61 8.09 -25.86
CA THR A 167 12.46 7.74 -26.70
C THR A 167 12.21 8.79 -27.78
N ASN A 168 12.22 10.07 -27.40
CA ASN A 168 11.97 11.16 -28.33
C ASN A 168 13.07 11.28 -29.42
N ILE A 169 14.33 11.02 -29.09
CA ILE A 169 15.42 11.01 -30.08
C ILE A 169 15.24 9.85 -31.05
N VAL A 170 14.95 8.65 -30.53
CA VAL A 170 14.73 7.44 -31.33
C VAL A 170 13.56 7.62 -32.30
N GLU A 171 12.46 8.26 -31.87
CA GLU A 171 11.32 8.60 -32.72
C GLU A 171 11.65 9.57 -33.87
N THR A 172 12.80 10.25 -33.83
CA THR A 172 13.27 11.14 -34.92
C THR A 172 14.15 10.44 -35.95
N ILE A 173 14.55 9.19 -35.73
CA ILE A 173 15.34 8.40 -36.67
C ILE A 173 14.40 7.85 -37.76
N LYS A 174 14.72 8.08 -39.03
CA LYS A 174 13.88 7.68 -40.17
C LYS A 174 14.44 6.49 -40.94
N ASN A 175 15.74 6.21 -40.78
CA ASN A 175 16.41 5.11 -41.45
C ASN A 175 16.31 3.81 -40.64
N ASP A 176 15.51 2.87 -41.14
CA ASP A 176 15.33 1.54 -40.52
C ASP A 176 16.64 0.79 -40.26
N ASP A 177 17.66 0.93 -41.13
CA ASP A 177 18.95 0.26 -40.93
C ASP A 177 19.70 0.82 -39.71
N VAL A 178 19.54 2.11 -39.43
CA VAL A 178 20.13 2.75 -38.24
C VAL A 178 19.42 2.30 -36.98
N ILE A 179 18.08 2.24 -37.00
CA ILE A 179 17.30 1.77 -35.86
C ILE A 179 17.57 0.28 -35.60
N LYS A 180 17.75 -0.52 -36.65
CA LYS A 180 18.17 -1.93 -36.50
C LYS A 180 19.53 -2.06 -35.83
N LYS A 181 20.53 -1.25 -36.24
CA LYS A 181 21.83 -1.19 -35.55
C LYS A 181 21.69 -0.78 -34.08
N LEU A 182 20.73 0.10 -33.76
CA LEU A 182 20.43 0.47 -32.37
C LEU A 182 19.83 -0.71 -31.60
N LEU A 183 18.84 -1.40 -32.17
CA LEU A 183 18.21 -2.59 -31.59
C LEU A 183 19.24 -3.69 -31.28
N ASP A 184 20.23 -3.89 -32.16
CA ASP A 184 21.29 -4.88 -31.98
C ASP A 184 22.43 -4.41 -31.06
N SER A 185 22.36 -3.18 -30.54
CA SER A 185 23.41 -2.61 -29.68
C SER A 185 23.21 -2.96 -28.21
N SER A 186 24.30 -2.87 -27.43
CA SER A 186 24.28 -3.05 -25.97
C SER A 186 23.59 -1.92 -25.20
N LEU A 187 23.15 -0.86 -25.88
CA LEU A 187 22.38 0.24 -25.28
C LEU A 187 20.92 -0.15 -25.03
N VAL A 188 20.44 -1.17 -25.74
CA VAL A 188 19.05 -1.61 -25.66
C VAL A 188 18.94 -2.73 -24.65
N ASP A 189 18.19 -2.45 -23.59
CA ASP A 189 17.91 -3.35 -22.47
C ASP A 189 16.41 -3.55 -22.29
N ASN A 190 16.01 -4.16 -21.17
CA ASN A 190 14.61 -4.44 -20.89
C ASN A 190 13.75 -3.20 -20.59
N LYS A 191 14.36 -2.04 -20.33
CA LYS A 191 13.63 -0.80 -20.02
C LYS A 191 13.25 -0.06 -21.30
N ASN A 192 14.18 0.02 -22.25
CA ASN A 192 14.03 0.87 -23.44
C ASN A 192 13.81 0.11 -24.76
N ILE A 193 13.80 -1.24 -24.77
CA ILE A 193 13.57 -2.03 -25.99
C ILE A 193 12.24 -1.68 -26.68
N VAL A 194 11.21 -1.37 -25.90
CA VAL A 194 9.89 -1.01 -26.44
C VAL A 194 9.96 0.26 -27.28
N ASP A 195 10.73 1.25 -26.84
CA ASP A 195 10.86 2.54 -27.52
C ASP A 195 11.54 2.39 -28.89
N VAL A 196 12.49 1.44 -29.00
CA VAL A 196 13.16 1.10 -30.26
C VAL A 196 12.26 0.25 -31.16
N LEU A 197 11.56 -0.74 -30.62
CA LEU A 197 10.67 -1.60 -31.41
C LEU A 197 9.46 -0.84 -31.98
N LYS A 198 8.93 0.15 -31.24
CA LYS A 198 7.76 0.96 -31.64
C LYS A 198 7.99 1.76 -32.93
N VAL A 199 9.22 2.16 -33.21
CA VAL A 199 9.56 2.94 -34.42
C VAL A 199 9.85 2.05 -35.64
N LEU A 200 10.21 0.78 -35.42
CA LEU A 200 10.47 -0.19 -36.46
C LEU A 200 9.19 -0.73 -37.11
N ASP A 201 9.35 -1.47 -38.21
CA ASP A 201 8.28 -2.31 -38.74
C ASP A 201 7.93 -3.45 -37.78
N ASP A 202 6.64 -3.79 -37.69
CA ASP A 202 6.14 -4.79 -36.75
C ASP A 202 6.82 -6.17 -36.89
N LYS A 203 7.36 -6.50 -38.08
CA LYS A 203 8.12 -7.74 -38.30
C LYS A 203 9.32 -7.89 -37.37
N TYR A 204 9.93 -6.79 -36.93
CA TYR A 204 11.07 -6.83 -36.02
C TYR A 204 10.63 -7.19 -34.61
N THR A 205 9.53 -6.60 -34.15
CA THR A 205 8.87 -6.97 -32.89
C THR A 205 8.49 -8.45 -32.89
N ILE A 206 7.84 -8.93 -33.95
CA ILE A 206 7.46 -10.33 -34.10
C ILE A 206 8.69 -11.24 -34.05
N ASN A 207 9.76 -10.90 -34.78
CA ASN A 207 11.01 -11.68 -34.74
C ASN A 207 11.65 -11.70 -33.34
N CYS A 208 11.62 -10.60 -32.57
CA CYS A 208 12.10 -10.61 -31.18
C CYS A 208 11.27 -11.54 -30.28
N LEU A 209 9.95 -11.59 -30.48
CA LEU A 209 9.06 -12.51 -29.76
C LEU A 209 9.32 -13.97 -30.16
N GLU A 210 9.48 -14.26 -31.46
CA GLU A 210 9.84 -15.58 -31.99
C GLU A 210 11.17 -16.10 -31.42
N GLN A 211 12.17 -15.22 -31.34
CA GLN A 211 13.50 -15.54 -30.81
C GLN A 211 13.54 -15.57 -29.28
N ARG A 212 12.45 -15.22 -28.60
CA ARG A 212 12.35 -15.13 -27.14
C ARG A 212 13.44 -14.22 -26.55
N ASP A 213 13.60 -13.04 -27.15
CA ASP A 213 14.58 -12.05 -26.74
C ASP A 213 14.46 -11.76 -25.22
N GLU A 214 15.53 -12.03 -24.48
CA GLU A 214 15.55 -11.96 -23.01
C GLU A 214 15.37 -10.53 -22.49
N ARG A 215 15.54 -9.52 -23.35
CA ARG A 215 15.25 -8.13 -23.02
C ARG A 215 13.74 -7.89 -22.88
N ILE A 216 12.89 -8.72 -23.48
CA ILE A 216 11.44 -8.66 -23.28
C ILE A 216 11.08 -9.47 -22.03
N ASN A 217 10.72 -8.75 -20.96
CA ASN A 217 10.35 -9.30 -19.66
C ASN A 217 8.87 -9.01 -19.33
N GLU A 218 8.45 -9.39 -18.12
CA GLU A 218 7.07 -9.21 -17.64
C GLU A 218 6.60 -7.75 -17.75
N ASP A 219 7.46 -6.79 -17.38
CA ASP A 219 7.12 -5.36 -17.41
C ASP A 219 6.97 -4.79 -18.82
N SER A 220 7.76 -5.27 -19.78
CA SER A 220 7.80 -4.73 -21.14
C SER A 220 6.89 -5.46 -22.11
N PHE A 221 6.54 -6.74 -21.86
CA PHE A 221 5.80 -7.58 -22.80
C PHE A 221 4.48 -6.95 -23.29
N THR A 222 3.63 -6.51 -22.36
CA THR A 222 2.34 -5.89 -22.71
C THR A 222 2.54 -4.60 -23.53
N ARG A 223 3.55 -3.79 -23.19
CA ARG A 223 3.88 -2.57 -23.92
C ARG A 223 4.36 -2.89 -25.34
N VAL A 224 5.19 -3.92 -25.52
CA VAL A 224 5.66 -4.40 -26.83
C VAL A 224 4.50 -4.86 -27.71
N VAL A 225 3.61 -5.70 -27.18
CA VAL A 225 2.45 -6.18 -27.96
C VAL A 225 1.51 -5.01 -28.30
N SER A 226 1.24 -4.13 -27.33
CA SER A 226 0.34 -2.99 -27.55
C SER A 226 0.91 -1.93 -28.51
N SER A 227 2.23 -1.90 -28.75
CA SER A 227 2.89 -0.93 -29.64
C SER A 227 2.83 -1.31 -31.12
N LEU A 228 2.56 -2.58 -31.47
CA LEU A 228 2.39 -3.05 -32.85
C LEU A 228 1.43 -2.15 -33.63
N LYS A 229 1.78 -1.68 -34.81
CA LYS A 229 1.07 -0.58 -35.50
C LYS A 229 -0.43 -0.87 -35.74
N ASN A 230 -0.77 -2.13 -36.04
CA ASN A 230 -2.11 -2.51 -36.49
C ASN A 230 -2.71 -3.59 -35.58
N VAL A 231 -4.04 -3.64 -35.47
CA VAL A 231 -4.74 -4.68 -34.68
C VAL A 231 -4.55 -6.07 -35.29
N ASP A 232 -4.38 -6.21 -36.62
CA ASP A 232 -4.07 -7.49 -37.27
C ASP A 232 -2.84 -8.16 -36.66
N ASN A 233 -1.76 -7.40 -36.46
CA ASN A 233 -0.53 -7.93 -35.89
C ASN A 233 -0.67 -8.24 -34.41
N ILE A 234 -1.47 -7.46 -33.68
CA ILE A 234 -1.81 -7.76 -32.28
C ILE A 234 -2.58 -9.08 -32.19
N ILE A 235 -3.59 -9.27 -33.04
CA ILE A 235 -4.38 -10.52 -33.11
C ILE A 235 -3.45 -11.70 -33.42
N ASN A 236 -2.59 -11.58 -34.43
CA ASN A 236 -1.64 -12.63 -34.79
C ASN A 236 -0.72 -12.99 -33.62
N VAL A 237 -0.10 -11.99 -32.99
CA VAL A 237 0.82 -12.21 -31.85
C VAL A 237 0.09 -12.83 -30.65
N CYS A 238 -1.08 -12.32 -30.30
CA CYS A 238 -1.92 -12.87 -29.24
C CYS A 238 -2.32 -14.33 -29.51
N ASN A 239 -2.54 -14.70 -30.77
CA ASN A 239 -2.97 -16.04 -31.16
C ASN A 239 -1.80 -17.02 -31.29
N GLU A 240 -0.65 -16.58 -31.78
CA GLU A 240 0.53 -17.41 -32.05
C GLU A 240 1.41 -17.62 -30.81
N PHE A 241 1.59 -16.60 -29.97
CA PHE A 241 2.53 -16.64 -28.83
C PHE A 241 1.85 -16.75 -27.46
N LYS A 242 0.80 -17.57 -27.37
CA LYS A 242 0.01 -17.73 -26.14
C LYS A 242 0.85 -18.12 -24.92
N GLU A 243 1.89 -18.92 -25.11
CA GLU A 243 2.75 -19.33 -23.99
C GLU A 243 3.51 -18.16 -23.36
N LEU A 244 3.75 -17.07 -24.10
CA LEU A 244 4.39 -15.88 -23.54
C LEU A 244 3.45 -15.11 -22.61
N PHE A 245 2.14 -15.09 -22.91
CA PHE A 245 1.14 -14.50 -22.02
C PHE A 245 1.06 -15.26 -20.69
N GLU A 246 1.12 -16.60 -20.72
CA GLU A 246 1.20 -17.41 -19.51
C GLU A 246 2.51 -17.19 -18.74
N LYS A 247 3.65 -17.18 -19.44
CA LYS A 247 4.98 -16.96 -18.85
C LYS A 247 5.07 -15.63 -18.10
N TYR A 248 4.50 -14.56 -18.67
CA TYR A 248 4.56 -13.20 -18.14
C TYR A 248 3.31 -12.81 -17.36
N ASN A 249 2.41 -13.74 -17.03
CA ASN A 249 1.17 -13.47 -16.30
C ASN A 249 0.35 -12.28 -16.87
N CYS A 250 0.38 -12.13 -18.18
CA CYS A 250 -0.28 -11.05 -18.91
C CYS A 250 -1.59 -11.57 -19.52
N ASN A 251 -2.61 -10.73 -19.56
CA ASN A 251 -3.90 -11.04 -20.17
C ASN A 251 -4.27 -10.06 -21.30
N LEU A 252 -5.35 -10.38 -22.02
CA LEU A 252 -5.82 -9.59 -23.16
C LEU A 252 -6.27 -8.17 -22.76
N ARG A 253 -6.85 -8.02 -21.56
CA ARG A 253 -7.23 -6.71 -21.01
C ARG A 253 -6.00 -5.85 -20.76
N ASP A 254 -4.88 -6.41 -20.32
CA ASP A 254 -3.65 -5.64 -20.08
C ASP A 254 -3.16 -4.99 -21.38
N VAL A 255 -3.12 -5.78 -22.47
CA VAL A 255 -2.77 -5.28 -23.82
C VAL A 255 -3.72 -4.16 -24.24
N PHE A 256 -5.02 -4.37 -24.14
CA PHE A 256 -6.03 -3.36 -24.47
C PHE A 256 -5.86 -2.07 -23.66
N SER A 257 -5.55 -2.19 -22.36
CA SER A 257 -5.33 -1.07 -21.45
C SER A 257 -4.10 -0.26 -21.81
N SER A 258 -3.05 -0.91 -22.33
CA SER A 258 -1.81 -0.26 -22.78
C SER A 258 -1.96 0.51 -24.10
N ILE A 259 -3.07 0.37 -24.84
CA ILE A 259 -3.39 1.19 -26.01
C ILE A 259 -4.02 2.54 -25.58
N TYR A 260 -3.44 3.22 -24.59
CA TYR A 260 -4.11 4.32 -23.87
C TYR A 260 -4.21 5.66 -24.63
N ASN A 261 -3.45 5.83 -25.73
CA ASN A 261 -3.35 7.07 -26.51
C ASN A 261 -3.80 6.90 -27.97
N ASN A 262 -4.53 5.83 -28.30
CA ASN A 262 -5.02 5.60 -29.66
C ASN A 262 -6.44 5.00 -29.63
N ASN A 263 -7.43 5.89 -29.52
CA ASN A 263 -8.84 5.51 -29.41
C ASN A 263 -9.31 4.69 -30.63
N ASN A 264 -8.87 5.04 -31.85
CA ASN A 264 -9.25 4.29 -33.06
C ASN A 264 -8.75 2.85 -33.02
N LYS A 265 -7.51 2.65 -32.53
CA LYS A 265 -6.94 1.30 -32.37
C LYS A 265 -7.62 0.52 -31.24
N GLN A 266 -8.04 1.19 -30.17
CA GLN A 266 -8.87 0.56 -29.13
C GLN A 266 -10.24 0.14 -29.66
N VAL A 267 -10.89 0.97 -30.48
CA VAL A 267 -12.15 0.63 -31.14
C VAL A 267 -11.98 -0.58 -32.04
N ASP A 268 -11.00 -0.57 -32.96
CA ASP A 268 -10.73 -1.69 -33.87
C ASP A 268 -10.40 -2.99 -33.10
N PHE A 269 -9.66 -2.89 -31.98
CA PHE A 269 -9.40 -4.02 -31.09
C PHE A 269 -10.69 -4.63 -30.51
N LEU A 270 -11.61 -3.80 -30.00
CA LEU A 270 -12.86 -4.28 -29.42
C LEU A 270 -13.85 -4.80 -30.47
N GLU A 271 -13.94 -4.16 -31.63
CA GLU A 271 -14.79 -4.61 -32.76
C GLU A 271 -14.36 -5.97 -33.31
N ARG A 272 -13.09 -6.34 -33.13
CA ARG A 272 -12.50 -7.59 -33.59
C ARG A 272 -12.16 -8.55 -32.46
N ILE A 273 -12.73 -8.35 -31.27
CA ILE A 273 -12.41 -9.14 -30.07
C ILE A 273 -12.60 -10.65 -30.29
N ASP A 274 -13.53 -11.04 -31.16
CA ASP A 274 -13.82 -12.45 -31.43
C ASP A 274 -12.76 -13.16 -32.26
N GLU A 275 -11.89 -12.42 -32.95
CA GLU A 275 -10.73 -12.96 -33.69
C GLU A 275 -9.58 -13.39 -32.77
N PHE A 276 -9.57 -12.91 -31.52
CA PHE A 276 -8.61 -13.36 -30.51
C PHE A 276 -8.95 -14.77 -30.03
N ASN A 277 -7.96 -15.65 -29.95
CA ASN A 277 -8.11 -17.03 -29.50
C ASN A 277 -7.92 -17.12 -27.98
N PHE A 278 -8.63 -16.28 -27.23
CA PHE A 278 -8.65 -16.29 -25.76
C PHE A 278 -9.98 -16.86 -25.26
N ASP A 279 -9.98 -17.31 -23.99
CA ASP A 279 -11.21 -17.70 -23.32
C ASP A 279 -12.23 -16.55 -23.34
N TYR A 280 -13.50 -16.93 -23.45
CA TYR A 280 -14.62 -16.01 -23.48
C TYR A 280 -14.58 -14.96 -22.36
N TYR A 281 -14.33 -15.35 -21.11
CA TYR A 281 -14.29 -14.41 -19.99
C TYR A 281 -13.13 -13.42 -20.14
N LYS A 282 -11.97 -13.85 -20.65
CA LYS A 282 -10.83 -12.95 -20.92
C LYS A 282 -11.14 -11.90 -21.98
N LYS A 283 -11.95 -12.25 -22.98
CA LYS A 283 -12.49 -11.28 -23.94
C LYS A 283 -13.47 -10.30 -23.29
N ARG A 284 -14.37 -10.79 -22.42
CA ARG A 284 -15.32 -9.93 -21.69
C ARG A 284 -14.60 -8.86 -20.85
N GLU A 285 -13.49 -9.22 -20.19
CA GLU A 285 -12.70 -8.29 -19.37
C GLU A 285 -12.26 -7.04 -20.15
N CYS A 286 -12.06 -7.13 -21.48
CA CYS A 286 -11.70 -6.01 -22.36
C CYS A 286 -12.76 -4.90 -22.41
N PHE A 287 -14.03 -5.22 -22.16
CA PHE A 287 -15.15 -4.25 -22.22
C PHE A 287 -15.44 -3.55 -20.87
N VAL A 288 -14.65 -3.83 -19.84
CA VAL A 288 -14.86 -3.27 -18.50
C VAL A 288 -14.36 -1.83 -18.44
N GLY A 289 -15.26 -0.88 -18.15
CA GLY A 289 -14.91 0.51 -17.87
C GLY A 289 -14.20 1.22 -19.03
N ILE A 290 -14.77 1.09 -20.22
CA ILE A 290 -14.28 1.78 -21.42
C ILE A 290 -14.47 3.29 -21.26
N LYS A 291 -13.44 4.08 -21.56
CA LYS A 291 -13.53 5.54 -21.54
C LYS A 291 -14.56 6.05 -22.54
N GLU A 292 -15.26 7.13 -22.21
CA GLU A 292 -16.31 7.72 -23.06
C GLU A 292 -15.82 8.06 -24.49
N ASP A 293 -14.58 8.53 -24.63
CA ASP A 293 -13.99 8.85 -25.94
C ASP A 293 -13.80 7.63 -26.85
N VAL A 294 -13.72 6.42 -26.29
CA VAL A 294 -13.65 5.15 -27.04
C VAL A 294 -15.06 4.60 -27.22
N LEU A 295 -15.88 4.65 -26.18
CA LEU A 295 -17.25 4.14 -26.17
C LEU A 295 -18.13 4.84 -27.21
N SER A 296 -18.00 6.15 -27.36
CA SER A 296 -18.75 6.97 -28.31
C SER A 296 -18.38 6.71 -29.78
N LEU A 297 -17.21 6.12 -30.04
CA LEU A 297 -16.73 5.77 -31.38
C LEU A 297 -17.02 4.31 -31.76
N LEU A 298 -17.37 3.46 -30.79
CA LEU A 298 -17.54 2.03 -30.97
C LEU A 298 -18.82 1.70 -31.75
N ASP A 299 -18.71 0.97 -32.86
CA ASP A 299 -19.88 0.45 -33.57
C ASP A 299 -20.46 -0.75 -32.82
N ARG A 300 -21.45 -0.48 -31.95
CA ARG A 300 -22.17 -1.53 -31.21
C ARG A 300 -22.77 -2.60 -32.12
N ALA A 301 -23.06 -2.35 -33.40
CA ALA A 301 -23.60 -3.38 -34.29
C ALA A 301 -22.61 -4.51 -34.57
N LYS A 302 -21.29 -4.25 -34.45
CA LYS A 302 -20.22 -5.25 -34.64
C LYS A 302 -19.89 -6.05 -33.38
N ILE A 303 -20.42 -5.64 -32.24
CA ILE A 303 -20.15 -6.27 -30.94
C ILE A 303 -21.22 -7.33 -30.66
N ALA A 304 -20.81 -8.50 -30.17
CA ALA A 304 -21.75 -9.51 -29.69
C ALA A 304 -22.57 -9.00 -28.49
N ASP A 305 -23.86 -9.38 -28.41
CA ASP A 305 -24.80 -8.86 -27.40
C ASP A 305 -24.33 -9.10 -25.96
N GLU A 306 -23.56 -10.14 -25.73
CA GLU A 306 -23.03 -10.51 -24.43
C GLU A 306 -21.92 -9.59 -23.90
N TYR A 307 -21.14 -8.97 -24.78
CA TYR A 307 -20.16 -7.94 -24.41
C TYR A 307 -20.83 -6.58 -24.22
N LYS A 308 -21.91 -6.29 -24.96
CA LYS A 308 -22.71 -5.07 -24.78
C LYS A 308 -23.25 -4.96 -23.36
N LYS A 309 -23.67 -6.08 -22.77
CA LYS A 309 -24.12 -6.11 -21.37
C LYS A 309 -23.06 -5.59 -20.41
N VAL A 310 -21.77 -5.86 -20.67
CA VAL A 310 -20.66 -5.35 -19.84
C VAL A 310 -20.52 -3.84 -19.99
N LEU A 311 -20.69 -3.30 -21.21
CA LEU A 311 -20.66 -1.85 -21.47
C LEU A 311 -21.78 -1.10 -20.75
N ASP A 312 -22.92 -1.76 -20.53
CA ASP A 312 -24.11 -1.16 -19.90
C ASP A 312 -24.12 -1.33 -18.36
N LEU A 313 -23.06 -1.89 -17.77
CA LEU A 313 -22.87 -1.95 -16.32
C LEU A 313 -22.46 -0.58 -15.76
N ASP A 314 -22.64 -0.43 -14.45
CA ASP A 314 -22.28 0.80 -13.75
C ASP A 314 -20.84 0.72 -13.24
N TYR A 315 -20.10 1.83 -13.37
CA TYR A 315 -18.68 1.90 -13.08
C TYR A 315 -18.35 3.14 -12.25
N ASP A 316 -17.45 2.96 -11.28
CA ASP A 316 -16.73 4.04 -10.62
C ASP A 316 -15.39 4.26 -11.34
N TYR A 317 -15.25 5.42 -11.97
CA TYR A 317 -14.04 5.83 -12.72
C TYR A 317 -13.05 6.62 -11.87
N ASP A 318 -13.39 7.00 -10.64
CA ASP A 318 -12.56 7.85 -9.77
C ASP A 318 -11.48 7.04 -9.01
N CYS A 319 -11.41 5.73 -9.25
CA CYS A 319 -10.41 4.87 -8.64
C CYS A 319 -9.03 5.01 -9.32
N LEU A 320 -8.00 5.31 -8.53
CA LEU A 320 -6.59 5.43 -8.95
C LEU A 320 -6.05 4.22 -9.73
N PHE A 321 -6.62 3.03 -9.51
CA PHE A 321 -6.16 1.77 -10.11
C PHE A 321 -7.01 1.33 -11.31
N GLY A 322 -7.81 2.23 -11.88
CA GLY A 322 -8.70 1.97 -13.02
C GLY A 322 -10.15 1.72 -12.60
N PRO A 323 -11.06 1.61 -13.59
CA PRO A 323 -12.50 1.55 -13.35
C PRO A 323 -12.89 0.35 -12.47
N LYS A 324 -13.76 0.60 -11.49
CA LYS A 324 -14.32 -0.43 -10.61
C LYS A 324 -15.79 -0.65 -10.92
N LEU A 325 -16.19 -1.91 -10.98
CA LEU A 325 -17.55 -2.30 -11.28
C LEU A 325 -18.43 -2.08 -10.05
N ILE A 326 -19.56 -1.40 -10.23
CA ILE A 326 -20.54 -1.16 -9.16
C ILE A 326 -21.54 -2.32 -9.16
N PHE A 327 -21.76 -2.90 -7.98
CA PHE A 327 -22.75 -3.95 -7.80
C PHE A 327 -24.16 -3.33 -7.68
N ASP A 328 -25.08 -3.77 -8.53
CA ASP A 328 -26.50 -3.43 -8.48
C ASP A 328 -27.33 -4.69 -8.23
N ALA A 329 -27.98 -4.74 -7.07
CA ALA A 329 -28.80 -5.87 -6.64
C ALA A 329 -30.07 -6.10 -7.49
N ASN A 330 -30.48 -5.11 -8.30
CA ASN A 330 -31.65 -5.20 -9.17
C ASN A 330 -31.33 -5.77 -10.57
N ARG A 331 -30.05 -5.91 -10.92
CA ARG A 331 -29.62 -6.43 -12.21
C ARG A 331 -29.58 -7.95 -12.24
N ASN A 332 -29.52 -8.48 -13.47
CA ASN A 332 -29.28 -9.91 -13.66
C ASN A 332 -27.83 -10.24 -13.29
N LEU A 333 -27.66 -11.06 -12.25
CA LEU A 333 -26.35 -11.41 -11.69
C LEU A 333 -25.43 -12.13 -12.69
N GLU A 334 -25.99 -12.85 -13.67
CA GLU A 334 -25.22 -13.53 -14.72
C GLU A 334 -24.41 -12.55 -15.60
N GLU A 335 -24.78 -11.28 -15.66
CA GLU A 335 -24.04 -10.27 -16.42
C GLU A 335 -22.64 -10.03 -15.84
N TYR A 336 -22.48 -10.25 -14.52
CA TYR A 336 -21.23 -10.09 -13.80
C TYR A 336 -20.26 -11.28 -13.97
N ARG A 337 -20.69 -12.42 -14.53
CA ARG A 337 -19.90 -13.66 -14.56
C ARG A 337 -18.51 -13.49 -15.17
N GLY A 338 -17.47 -13.86 -14.41
CA GLY A 338 -16.08 -13.76 -14.83
C GLY A 338 -15.50 -12.34 -14.73
N LEU A 339 -16.19 -11.40 -14.08
CA LEU A 339 -15.73 -10.03 -13.81
C LEU A 339 -15.31 -9.82 -12.36
N ASP A 340 -15.07 -10.91 -11.61
CA ASP A 340 -14.74 -10.94 -10.18
C ASP A 340 -13.69 -9.90 -9.76
N LYS A 341 -12.59 -9.79 -10.53
CA LYS A 341 -11.46 -8.90 -10.23
C LYS A 341 -11.79 -7.40 -10.29
N PHE A 342 -12.90 -7.05 -10.92
CA PHE A 342 -13.35 -5.67 -11.05
C PHE A 342 -14.40 -5.29 -10.01
N LEU A 343 -14.97 -6.27 -9.32
CA LEU A 343 -15.91 -6.08 -8.22
C LEU A 343 -15.16 -5.97 -6.91
N LYS A 344 -15.37 -4.84 -6.22
CA LYS A 344 -14.97 -4.66 -4.83
C LYS A 344 -16.16 -4.11 -4.06
N ILE A 345 -16.78 -4.96 -3.25
CA ILE A 345 -18.10 -4.68 -2.65
C ILE A 345 -17.93 -4.47 -1.14
N ASN A 346 -18.44 -3.35 -0.61
CA ASN A 346 -18.56 -3.14 0.84
C ASN A 346 -20.01 -3.38 1.29
N PRO A 347 -20.35 -4.55 1.86
CA PRO A 347 -21.72 -4.91 2.20
C PRO A 347 -22.16 -4.41 3.59
N LYS A 348 -21.38 -3.55 4.25
CA LYS A 348 -21.64 -3.14 5.65
C LYS A 348 -23.05 -2.56 5.83
N ASN A 349 -23.49 -1.73 4.88
CA ASN A 349 -24.78 -1.04 4.92
C ASN A 349 -25.87 -1.70 4.08
N PHE A 350 -25.64 -2.92 3.58
CA PHE A 350 -26.63 -3.60 2.74
C PHE A 350 -27.87 -3.98 3.56
N SER A 351 -29.03 -3.76 2.97
CA SER A 351 -30.30 -4.33 3.41
C SER A 351 -30.28 -5.86 3.34
N LYS A 352 -31.28 -6.51 3.93
CA LYS A 352 -31.40 -7.98 3.90
C LYS A 352 -31.49 -8.51 2.46
N GLU A 353 -32.29 -7.87 1.61
CA GLU A 353 -32.43 -8.25 0.19
C GLU A 353 -31.12 -8.09 -0.58
N GLU A 354 -30.38 -6.99 -0.37
CA GLU A 354 -29.08 -6.78 -1.03
C GLU A 354 -28.04 -7.83 -0.60
N LYS A 355 -28.05 -8.24 0.67
CA LYS A 355 -27.18 -9.31 1.17
C LYS A 355 -27.53 -10.66 0.56
N GLU A 356 -28.82 -11.01 0.48
CA GLU A 356 -29.28 -12.23 -0.19
C GLU A 356 -28.86 -12.24 -1.66
N LYS A 357 -28.97 -11.10 -2.35
CA LYS A 357 -28.48 -10.92 -3.72
C LYS A 357 -26.96 -11.07 -3.84
N LEU A 358 -26.20 -10.56 -2.89
CA LEU A 358 -24.75 -10.77 -2.84
C LEU A 358 -24.38 -12.25 -2.65
N PHE A 359 -25.15 -13.01 -1.85
CA PHE A 359 -24.96 -14.46 -1.71
C PHE A 359 -25.28 -15.23 -3.00
N GLU A 360 -26.27 -14.78 -3.77
CA GLU A 360 -26.52 -15.31 -5.11
C GLU A 360 -25.38 -14.98 -6.07
N LEU A 361 -24.88 -13.74 -6.04
CA LEU A 361 -23.76 -13.29 -6.87
C LEU A 361 -22.50 -14.12 -6.60
N ALA A 362 -22.25 -14.51 -5.35
CA ALA A 362 -21.11 -15.34 -4.98
C ALA A 362 -21.06 -16.70 -5.72
N LYS A 363 -22.21 -17.21 -6.21
CA LYS A 363 -22.27 -18.43 -7.02
C LYS A 363 -21.87 -18.18 -8.48
N VAL A 364 -22.03 -16.95 -8.95
CA VAL A 364 -21.70 -16.51 -10.31
C VAL A 364 -20.24 -16.04 -10.37
N CYS A 365 -19.82 -15.31 -9.34
CA CYS A 365 -18.51 -14.69 -9.19
C CYS A 365 -17.90 -15.07 -7.82
N PRO A 366 -17.30 -16.27 -7.70
CA PRO A 366 -16.83 -16.79 -6.42
C PRO A 366 -15.52 -16.14 -5.92
N GLN A 367 -14.85 -15.33 -6.73
CA GLN A 367 -13.56 -14.69 -6.38
C GLN A 367 -13.70 -13.19 -6.11
N ILE A 368 -14.91 -12.71 -5.83
CA ILE A 368 -15.14 -11.30 -5.47
C ILE A 368 -14.41 -10.95 -4.18
N GLU A 369 -13.77 -9.78 -4.19
CA GLU A 369 -13.21 -9.14 -3.00
C GLU A 369 -14.30 -8.36 -2.25
N ILE A 370 -14.54 -8.75 -0.99
CA ILE A 370 -15.37 -8.01 -0.05
C ILE A 370 -14.50 -7.01 0.69
N ALA A 371 -14.79 -5.73 0.51
CA ALA A 371 -14.15 -4.65 1.22
C ALA A 371 -14.74 -4.48 2.62
N SER A 372 -13.87 -4.14 3.58
CA SER A 372 -14.24 -3.55 4.86
C SER A 372 -13.60 -2.18 5.02
N ASP A 373 -14.15 -1.35 5.91
CA ASP A 373 -13.62 -0.02 6.23
C ASP A 373 -12.18 -0.10 6.80
N MET A 374 -11.77 -1.29 7.26
CA MET A 374 -10.47 -1.57 7.86
C MET A 374 -9.73 -2.69 7.10
N TYR A 375 -8.43 -2.47 6.82
CA TYR A 375 -7.42 -3.48 6.47
C TYR A 375 -7.65 -4.38 5.23
N GLY A 376 -8.15 -3.82 4.13
CA GLY A 376 -8.14 -4.48 2.81
C GLY A 376 -9.26 -5.51 2.60
N GLY A 377 -9.20 -6.21 1.47
CA GLY A 377 -10.25 -7.15 1.05
C GLY A 377 -10.27 -8.50 1.76
N GLN A 378 -11.45 -9.12 1.78
CA GLN A 378 -11.72 -10.46 2.27
C GLN A 378 -12.44 -11.27 1.19
N SER A 379 -12.36 -12.60 1.24
CA SER A 379 -13.09 -13.44 0.28
C SER A 379 -14.60 -13.40 0.55
N ILE A 380 -15.39 -13.51 -0.51
CA ILE A 380 -16.85 -13.64 -0.42
C ILE A 380 -17.28 -14.87 0.41
N GLU A 381 -16.50 -15.95 0.38
CA GLU A 381 -16.75 -17.14 1.21
C GLU A 381 -16.62 -16.83 2.70
N SER A 382 -15.56 -16.11 3.09
CA SER A 382 -15.35 -15.67 4.48
C SER A 382 -16.52 -14.80 4.95
N TYR A 383 -16.93 -13.84 4.12
CA TYR A 383 -18.11 -13.01 4.36
C TYR A 383 -19.38 -13.84 4.62
N ILE A 384 -19.74 -14.75 3.70
CA ILE A 384 -20.95 -15.58 3.82
C ILE A 384 -20.96 -16.40 5.11
N LYS A 385 -19.82 -17.03 5.44
CA LYS A 385 -19.72 -17.87 6.65
C LYS A 385 -19.90 -17.05 7.92
N ALA A 386 -19.32 -15.86 7.98
CA ALA A 386 -19.42 -14.97 9.13
C ALA A 386 -20.82 -14.35 9.25
N GLU A 387 -21.43 -13.89 8.16
CA GLU A 387 -22.79 -13.34 8.17
C GLU A 387 -23.82 -14.36 8.65
N LYS A 388 -23.71 -15.63 8.22
CA LYS A 388 -24.60 -16.70 8.72
C LYS A 388 -24.51 -16.88 10.23
N TRP A 389 -23.32 -16.72 10.81
CA TRP A 389 -23.16 -16.75 12.25
C TRP A 389 -23.79 -15.51 12.90
N ILE A 390 -23.56 -14.32 12.35
CA ILE A 390 -24.18 -13.07 12.83
C ILE A 390 -25.71 -13.17 12.83
N ASP A 391 -26.30 -13.59 11.70
CA ASP A 391 -27.75 -13.75 11.55
C ASP A 391 -28.29 -14.77 12.57
N SER A 392 -27.56 -15.86 12.83
CA SER A 392 -27.97 -16.84 13.85
C SER A 392 -28.03 -16.29 15.28
N ILE A 393 -27.29 -15.22 15.58
CA ILE A 393 -27.35 -14.53 16.87
C ILE A 393 -28.47 -13.49 16.85
N ILE A 394 -28.51 -12.64 15.82
CA ILE A 394 -29.51 -11.57 15.68
C ILE A 394 -30.93 -12.13 15.66
N ASP A 395 -31.17 -13.25 14.99
CA ASP A 395 -32.48 -13.90 14.90
C ASP A 395 -32.99 -14.41 16.27
N THR A 396 -32.13 -14.51 17.30
CA THR A 396 -32.55 -14.86 18.67
C THR A 396 -33.02 -13.67 19.50
N ILE A 397 -32.80 -12.45 19.00
CA ILE A 397 -33.10 -11.22 19.72
C ILE A 397 -34.55 -10.81 19.44
N ASP A 398 -35.39 -10.82 20.49
CA ASP A 398 -36.75 -10.29 20.40
C ASP A 398 -36.68 -8.76 20.27
N PRO A 399 -37.33 -8.14 19.26
CA PRO A 399 -37.38 -6.68 19.12
C PRO A 399 -37.87 -5.94 20.37
N ASN A 400 -38.66 -6.59 21.23
CA ASN A 400 -39.19 -6.03 22.48
C ASN A 400 -38.24 -6.15 23.69
N MET A 401 -37.09 -6.82 23.56
CA MET A 401 -36.06 -6.83 24.60
C MET A 401 -35.52 -5.42 24.88
N SER A 402 -35.07 -5.20 26.11
CA SER A 402 -34.39 -3.96 26.49
C SER A 402 -33.05 -3.82 25.76
N ASP A 403 -32.54 -2.60 25.62
CA ASP A 403 -31.25 -2.36 24.99
C ASP A 403 -30.13 -3.13 25.74
N VAL A 404 -30.21 -3.19 27.07
CA VAL A 404 -29.30 -3.97 27.93
C VAL A 404 -29.29 -5.45 27.55
N GLN A 405 -30.47 -6.07 27.39
CA GLN A 405 -30.59 -7.47 27.02
C GLN A 405 -30.05 -7.73 25.61
N LYS A 406 -30.36 -6.85 24.66
CA LYS A 406 -29.91 -6.96 23.26
C LYS A 406 -28.39 -6.87 23.15
N ILE A 407 -27.79 -5.88 23.81
CA ILE A 407 -26.33 -5.68 23.83
C ILE A 407 -25.66 -6.89 24.50
N TYR A 408 -26.18 -7.36 25.64
CA TYR A 408 -25.60 -8.51 26.34
C TYR A 408 -25.61 -9.80 25.49
N ILE A 409 -26.69 -10.08 24.74
CA ILE A 409 -26.75 -11.27 23.88
C ILE A 409 -25.63 -11.23 22.82
N ILE A 410 -25.33 -10.06 22.26
CA ILE A 410 -24.27 -9.88 21.27
C ILE A 410 -22.88 -9.97 21.94
N ASP A 411 -22.65 -9.23 23.02
CA ASP A 411 -21.37 -9.22 23.75
C ASP A 411 -21.01 -10.64 24.25
N GLU A 412 -21.99 -11.35 24.81
CA GLU A 412 -21.84 -12.74 25.26
C GLU A 412 -21.51 -13.68 24.08
N ALA A 413 -22.22 -13.55 22.96
CA ALA A 413 -21.98 -14.37 21.78
C ALA A 413 -20.58 -14.15 21.20
N ILE A 414 -20.11 -12.90 21.18
CA ILE A 414 -18.75 -12.53 20.77
C ILE A 414 -17.73 -13.14 21.72
N GLY A 415 -17.90 -12.97 23.03
CA GLY A 415 -16.99 -13.54 24.04
C GLY A 415 -16.92 -15.07 24.01
N LYS A 416 -18.01 -15.75 23.61
CA LYS A 416 -18.05 -17.21 23.37
C LYS A 416 -17.48 -17.64 22.02
N LYS A 417 -17.39 -16.75 21.03
CA LYS A 417 -16.92 -17.08 19.68
C LYS A 417 -15.46 -16.70 19.47
N ILE A 418 -15.05 -15.54 19.97
CA ILE A 418 -13.78 -14.87 19.67
C ILE A 418 -12.92 -14.80 20.93
N SER A 419 -11.62 -15.04 20.78
CA SER A 419 -10.60 -14.83 21.79
C SER A 419 -9.64 -13.73 21.34
N TYR A 420 -9.00 -13.06 22.30
CA TYR A 420 -7.93 -12.13 21.96
C TYR A 420 -6.76 -12.90 21.34
N SER A 421 -6.15 -12.32 20.30
CA SER A 421 -5.09 -12.98 19.55
C SER A 421 -3.92 -13.33 20.47
N PRO A 422 -3.59 -14.63 20.61
CA PRO A 422 -2.53 -15.08 21.51
C PRO A 422 -1.14 -14.72 20.99
N ILE A 423 -1.00 -14.36 19.72
CA ILE A 423 0.25 -13.91 19.11
C ILE A 423 0.32 -12.39 18.93
N SER A 424 -0.57 -11.63 19.57
CA SER A 424 -0.48 -10.16 19.53
C SER A 424 0.85 -9.66 20.07
N GLY A 425 1.54 -8.84 19.28
CA GLY A 425 2.87 -8.31 19.53
C GLY A 425 4.01 -9.32 19.35
N LYS A 426 3.76 -10.49 18.75
CA LYS A 426 4.75 -11.55 18.51
C LYS A 426 5.25 -11.54 17.06
N GLU A 427 6.41 -12.14 16.82
CA GLU A 427 7.08 -12.16 15.51
C GLU A 427 6.30 -12.90 14.41
N ASN A 428 5.36 -13.79 14.78
CA ASN A 428 4.49 -14.50 13.85
C ASN A 428 3.08 -13.88 13.72
N GLU A 429 2.84 -12.69 14.28
CA GLU A 429 1.54 -12.00 14.15
C GLU A 429 1.26 -11.63 12.69
N ASN A 430 0.11 -12.07 12.16
CA ASN A 430 -0.46 -11.44 10.96
C ASN A 430 -1.30 -10.22 11.36
N HIS A 431 -0.65 -9.04 11.39
CA HIS A 431 -1.28 -7.79 11.83
C HIS A 431 -2.55 -7.43 11.04
N VAL A 432 -2.65 -7.84 9.78
CA VAL A 432 -3.79 -7.49 8.91
C VAL A 432 -4.96 -8.42 9.19
N GLU A 433 -4.73 -9.73 9.21
CA GLU A 433 -5.81 -10.72 9.26
C GLU A 433 -6.59 -10.71 10.58
N ILE A 434 -5.94 -10.44 11.71
CA ILE A 434 -6.59 -10.40 13.03
C ILE A 434 -7.40 -9.11 13.29
N ARG A 435 -7.49 -8.23 12.28
CA ARG A 435 -8.23 -6.96 12.33
C ARG A 435 -9.36 -6.89 11.29
N LYS A 436 -9.50 -7.93 10.46
CA LYS A 436 -10.52 -8.05 9.41
C LYS A 436 -11.82 -8.63 9.99
N LEU A 437 -12.91 -7.87 9.91
CA LEU A 437 -14.20 -8.16 10.57
C LEU A 437 -14.66 -9.62 10.43
N TRP A 438 -14.91 -10.08 9.20
CA TRP A 438 -15.43 -11.42 8.96
C TRP A 438 -14.38 -12.52 9.20
N ASN A 439 -13.10 -12.23 8.97
CA ASN A 439 -12.01 -13.14 9.28
C ASN A 439 -11.89 -13.41 10.78
N ILE A 440 -12.03 -12.40 11.64
CA ILE A 440 -12.02 -12.56 13.10
C ILE A 440 -13.12 -13.53 13.56
N ILE A 441 -14.33 -13.38 13.01
CA ILE A 441 -15.45 -14.29 13.32
C ILE A 441 -15.11 -15.72 12.88
N ASN A 442 -14.50 -15.89 11.72
CA ASN A 442 -14.21 -17.20 11.15
C ASN A 442 -13.02 -17.90 11.79
N SER A 443 -11.97 -17.15 12.14
CA SER A 443 -10.77 -17.64 12.80
C SER A 443 -10.97 -17.84 14.30
N GLY A 444 -11.88 -17.07 14.91
CA GLY A 444 -12.06 -17.02 16.35
C GLY A 444 -11.03 -16.17 17.07
N TYR A 445 -10.17 -15.42 16.37
CA TYR A 445 -9.16 -14.56 16.97
C TYR A 445 -9.20 -13.14 16.41
N GLY A 446 -9.08 -12.17 17.30
CA GLY A 446 -8.97 -10.76 16.94
C GLY A 446 -8.20 -9.95 17.97
N VAL A 447 -8.00 -8.68 17.68
CA VAL A 447 -7.48 -7.68 18.64
C VAL A 447 -8.47 -6.54 18.80
N CYS A 448 -8.21 -5.62 19.73
CA CYS A 448 -9.19 -4.67 20.26
C CYS A 448 -9.99 -3.91 19.20
N ASN A 449 -9.34 -3.40 18.16
CA ASN A 449 -10.01 -2.65 17.11
C ASN A 449 -10.90 -3.53 16.21
N GLY A 450 -10.42 -4.74 15.87
CA GLY A 450 -11.18 -5.69 15.07
C GLY A 450 -12.38 -6.28 15.83
N ILE A 451 -12.20 -6.63 17.11
CA ILE A 451 -13.27 -7.17 17.96
C ILE A 451 -14.34 -6.12 18.21
N SER A 452 -13.94 -4.89 18.54
CA SER A 452 -14.88 -3.77 18.70
C SER A 452 -15.65 -3.48 17.42
N GLU A 453 -15.01 -3.60 16.25
CA GLU A 453 -15.70 -3.42 14.97
C GLU A 453 -16.71 -4.54 14.68
N VAL A 454 -16.42 -5.78 15.06
CA VAL A 454 -17.40 -6.89 14.97
C VAL A 454 -18.63 -6.58 15.82
N GLU A 455 -18.44 -6.15 17.08
CA GLU A 455 -19.56 -5.82 17.95
C GLU A 455 -20.35 -4.61 17.45
N ASN A 456 -19.66 -3.53 17.08
CA ASN A 456 -20.26 -2.35 16.48
C ASN A 456 -21.10 -2.70 15.24
N TYR A 457 -20.59 -3.58 14.39
CA TYR A 457 -21.32 -4.03 13.21
C TYR A 457 -22.62 -4.78 13.57
N MET A 458 -22.59 -5.66 14.57
CA MET A 458 -23.77 -6.40 15.02
C MET A 458 -24.79 -5.51 15.74
N LEU A 459 -24.33 -4.58 16.59
CA LEU A 459 -25.19 -3.61 17.29
C LEU A 459 -25.95 -2.70 16.32
N ASN A 460 -25.25 -2.17 15.31
CA ASN A 460 -25.89 -1.31 14.30
C ASN A 460 -26.99 -2.05 13.52
N LYS A 461 -26.83 -3.36 13.26
CA LYS A 461 -27.85 -4.16 12.56
C LYS A 461 -29.16 -4.29 13.33
N ILE A 462 -29.11 -4.23 14.66
CA ILE A 462 -30.31 -4.31 15.51
C ILE A 462 -30.80 -2.93 15.99
N GLY A 463 -30.22 -1.85 15.44
CA GLY A 463 -30.62 -0.48 15.73
C GLY A 463 -30.06 0.10 17.03
N ILE A 464 -29.04 -0.52 17.63
CA ILE A 464 -28.29 0.06 18.75
C ILE A 464 -27.20 0.96 18.19
N GLU A 465 -27.25 2.25 18.51
CA GLU A 465 -26.26 3.22 18.05
C GLU A 465 -24.97 3.10 18.87
N SER A 466 -23.85 2.85 18.19
CA SER A 466 -22.52 2.78 18.81
C SER A 466 -21.47 3.53 18.00
N GLU A 467 -20.43 3.98 18.68
CA GLU A 467 -19.27 4.63 18.08
C GLU A 467 -17.99 3.94 18.55
N MET A 468 -17.09 3.63 17.62
CA MET A 468 -15.75 3.15 17.97
C MET A 468 -14.88 4.28 18.52
N ILE A 469 -14.33 4.08 19.71
CA ILE A 469 -13.42 4.99 20.38
C ILE A 469 -12.02 4.37 20.38
N SER A 470 -11.04 5.10 19.85
CA SER A 470 -9.64 4.70 19.87
C SER A 470 -8.82 5.70 20.68
N THR A 471 -7.92 5.19 21.53
CA THR A 471 -7.00 5.99 22.35
C THR A 471 -5.56 5.92 21.83
N GLY A 472 -5.34 5.28 20.67
CA GLY A 472 -4.02 4.95 20.14
C GLY A 472 -3.37 3.73 20.81
N ARG A 473 -3.77 3.38 22.04
CA ARG A 473 -3.34 2.16 22.75
C ARG A 473 -4.38 1.05 22.73
N HIS A 474 -5.66 1.43 22.76
CA HIS A 474 -6.77 0.50 22.83
C HIS A 474 -7.97 1.00 22.03
N THR A 475 -8.93 0.13 21.76
CA THR A 475 -10.15 0.46 21.02
C THR A 475 -11.34 -0.30 21.61
N PHE A 476 -12.44 0.41 21.83
CA PHE A 476 -13.67 -0.03 22.47
C PHE A 476 -14.86 0.78 21.94
N LEU A 477 -16.06 0.61 22.51
CA LEU A 477 -17.29 1.23 22.04
C LEU A 477 -17.86 2.25 23.03
N LYS A 478 -18.36 3.37 22.49
CA LYS A 478 -19.33 4.23 23.16
C LYS A 478 -20.73 3.89 22.66
N ILE A 479 -21.58 3.39 23.54
CA ILE A 479 -23.00 3.15 23.26
C ILE A 479 -23.76 4.46 23.47
N LYS A 480 -24.61 4.82 22.51
CA LYS A 480 -25.34 6.09 22.50
C LYS A 480 -26.81 5.90 22.75
N ASN A 481 -27.44 6.90 23.38
CA ASN A 481 -28.89 6.98 23.54
C ASN A 481 -29.53 5.73 24.18
N LEU A 482 -28.82 5.12 25.13
CA LEU A 482 -29.20 3.86 25.74
C LEU A 482 -30.52 3.99 26.49
N ASN A 483 -31.45 3.05 26.30
CA ASN A 483 -32.69 2.98 27.05
C ASN A 483 -32.66 1.86 28.09
N VAL A 484 -32.87 2.24 29.35
CA VAL A 484 -32.99 1.31 30.49
C VAL A 484 -34.29 1.59 31.22
N ASP A 485 -35.06 0.55 31.52
CA ASP A 485 -36.41 0.66 32.14
C ASP A 485 -37.35 1.63 31.38
N GLY A 486 -37.24 1.69 30.05
CA GLY A 486 -38.05 2.57 29.20
C GLY A 486 -37.68 4.05 29.26
N LYS A 487 -36.51 4.40 29.83
CA LYS A 487 -35.98 5.77 29.86
C LYS A 487 -34.64 5.83 29.16
N ASN A 488 -34.43 6.88 28.36
CA ASN A 488 -33.11 7.20 27.84
C ASN A 488 -32.21 7.65 28.99
N VAL A 489 -31.14 6.91 29.24
CA VAL A 489 -30.16 7.16 30.31
C VAL A 489 -28.86 7.79 29.79
N GLY A 490 -28.80 8.13 28.50
CA GLY A 490 -27.65 8.75 27.86
C GLY A 490 -26.67 7.73 27.30
N ASN A 491 -25.37 8.03 27.41
CA ASN A 491 -24.31 7.26 26.78
C ASN A 491 -23.53 6.44 27.82
N SER A 492 -22.92 5.35 27.38
CA SER A 492 -22.14 4.43 28.21
C SER A 492 -20.97 3.84 27.40
N ILE A 493 -20.06 3.15 28.08
CA ILE A 493 -18.87 2.50 27.49
C ILE A 493 -19.09 0.99 27.52
N LEU A 494 -18.75 0.33 26.42
CA LEU A 494 -18.71 -1.13 26.29
C LEU A 494 -17.33 -1.51 25.75
N ASP A 495 -16.61 -2.38 26.47
CA ASP A 495 -15.37 -2.98 25.97
C ASP A 495 -15.53 -4.48 25.75
N PRO A 496 -15.81 -4.92 24.51
CA PRO A 496 -15.94 -6.35 24.23
C PRO A 496 -14.64 -7.11 24.46
N THR A 497 -13.49 -6.45 24.34
CA THR A 497 -12.18 -7.09 24.45
C THR A 497 -11.87 -7.48 25.89
N TRP A 498 -12.24 -6.61 26.83
CA TRP A 498 -12.01 -6.84 28.25
C TRP A 498 -13.14 -7.64 28.92
N ASN A 499 -14.23 -7.93 28.19
CA ASN A 499 -15.29 -8.85 28.60
C ASN A 499 -15.13 -10.29 28.06
N LEU A 500 -14.17 -10.55 27.16
CA LEU A 500 -14.07 -11.85 26.45
C LEU A 500 -13.96 -13.03 27.41
N SER A 501 -13.19 -12.89 28.48
CA SER A 501 -12.93 -13.98 29.43
C SER A 501 -14.16 -14.33 30.24
N GLU A 502 -14.85 -13.32 30.77
CA GLU A 502 -16.07 -13.46 31.55
C GLU A 502 -17.19 -14.03 30.69
N ASN A 503 -17.41 -13.46 29.50
CA ASN A 503 -18.45 -13.91 28.58
C ASN A 503 -18.23 -15.35 28.10
N ARG A 504 -16.98 -15.81 27.97
CA ARG A 504 -16.66 -17.20 27.59
C ARG A 504 -17.25 -18.23 28.55
N VAL A 505 -17.18 -17.95 29.85
CA VAL A 505 -17.64 -18.85 30.91
C VAL A 505 -19.01 -18.49 31.47
N GLY A 506 -19.62 -17.41 30.95
CA GLY A 506 -20.88 -16.87 31.45
C GLY A 506 -20.73 -16.29 32.86
N ASP A 507 -19.62 -15.61 33.13
CA ASP A 507 -19.45 -14.77 34.31
C ASP A 507 -19.98 -13.35 34.05
N ARG A 508 -19.97 -12.51 35.08
CA ARG A 508 -20.39 -11.11 34.99
C ARG A 508 -19.33 -10.28 34.24
N PRO A 509 -19.63 -9.69 33.07
CA PRO A 509 -18.68 -8.84 32.36
C PRO A 509 -18.50 -7.49 33.08
N GLU A 510 -17.26 -7.17 33.48
CA GLU A 510 -16.96 -5.98 34.28
C GLU A 510 -16.98 -4.68 33.48
N TRP A 511 -16.70 -4.75 32.18
CA TRP A 511 -16.65 -3.60 31.25
C TRP A 511 -17.93 -3.45 30.42
N PHE A 512 -19.03 -4.01 30.92
CA PHE A 512 -20.34 -3.93 30.29
C PHE A 512 -21.12 -2.70 30.76
N LEU A 513 -21.29 -1.72 29.87
CA LEU A 513 -22.04 -0.48 30.10
C LEU A 513 -21.54 0.31 31.32
N VAL A 514 -20.26 0.71 31.25
CA VAL A 514 -19.60 1.51 32.29
C VAL A 514 -19.60 3.00 31.97
N SER A 515 -19.56 3.85 33.00
CA SER A 515 -19.38 5.29 32.80
C SER A 515 -17.89 5.63 32.62
N ASN A 516 -17.60 6.81 32.07
CA ASN A 516 -16.23 7.32 31.97
C ASN A 516 -15.56 7.42 33.35
N ASP A 517 -16.28 7.88 34.38
CA ASP A 517 -15.78 7.94 35.75
C ASP A 517 -15.39 6.56 36.28
N MET A 518 -16.20 5.53 36.02
CA MET A 518 -15.89 4.15 36.42
C MET A 518 -14.72 3.58 35.62
N ALA A 519 -14.63 3.88 34.32
CA ALA A 519 -13.51 3.46 33.48
C ALA A 519 -12.17 4.01 33.99
N GLN A 520 -12.15 5.26 34.47
CA GLN A 520 -10.96 5.87 35.09
C GLN A 520 -10.55 5.19 36.41
N ILE A 521 -11.51 4.60 37.14
CA ILE A 521 -11.24 3.83 38.36
C ILE A 521 -10.70 2.44 38.01
N PHE A 522 -11.30 1.77 37.02
CA PHE A 522 -10.97 0.40 36.65
C PHE A 522 -9.63 0.29 35.90
N ASP A 523 -9.29 1.27 35.08
CA ASP A 523 -8.08 1.25 34.25
C ASP A 523 -7.07 2.32 34.67
N SER A 524 -6.29 1.99 35.69
CA SER A 524 -5.22 2.83 36.23
C SER A 524 -4.09 3.12 35.22
N ASN A 525 -3.98 2.32 34.15
CA ASN A 525 -2.97 2.47 33.10
C ASN A 525 -3.40 3.41 31.95
N GLY A 526 -4.67 3.84 31.95
CA GLY A 526 -5.20 4.86 31.06
C GLY A 526 -5.39 4.43 29.61
N HIS A 527 -5.62 3.14 29.33
CA HIS A 527 -5.99 2.63 28.00
C HIS A 527 -7.35 3.18 27.54
N HIS A 528 -8.26 3.45 28.47
CA HIS A 528 -9.60 4.00 28.24
C HIS A 528 -9.68 5.53 28.35
N LYS A 529 -8.55 6.22 28.55
CA LYS A 529 -8.55 7.67 28.75
C LYS A 529 -8.75 8.43 27.44
N ASN A 530 -9.97 8.94 27.23
CA ASN A 530 -10.31 9.85 26.12
C ASN A 530 -11.42 10.84 26.55
N ASP A 531 -11.07 11.73 27.48
CA ASP A 531 -12.03 12.60 28.16
C ASP A 531 -12.86 13.47 27.19
N GLU A 532 -12.28 13.90 26.06
CA GLU A 532 -12.99 14.70 25.05
C GLU A 532 -14.16 13.93 24.41
N LYS A 533 -13.93 12.65 24.05
CA LYS A 533 -14.95 11.83 23.39
C LYS A 533 -15.91 11.13 24.35
N LEU A 534 -15.56 11.03 25.63
CA LEU A 534 -16.27 10.24 26.64
C LEU A 534 -16.90 11.06 27.76
N GLN A 535 -16.74 12.39 27.79
CA GLN A 535 -17.36 13.28 28.79
C GLN A 535 -18.89 13.13 28.91
N ASP A 536 -19.55 12.64 27.87
CA ASP A 536 -21.00 12.42 27.82
C ASP A 536 -21.41 10.96 28.16
N ALA A 537 -20.44 10.05 28.30
CA ALA A 537 -20.65 8.65 28.66
C ALA A 537 -20.79 8.48 30.19
N ASN A 538 -21.88 9.00 30.74
CA ASN A 538 -22.07 9.13 32.19
C ASN A 538 -22.89 7.99 32.81
N TYR A 539 -23.45 7.08 32.01
CA TYR A 539 -24.25 5.97 32.52
C TYR A 539 -23.39 4.76 32.90
N TYR A 540 -23.61 4.24 34.11
CA TYR A 540 -23.06 2.99 34.63
C TYR A 540 -24.21 2.05 34.97
N LEU A 541 -24.21 0.85 34.39
CA LEU A 541 -25.16 -0.20 34.72
C LEU A 541 -24.79 -0.86 36.04
N ASP A 542 -25.55 -0.58 37.10
CA ASP A 542 -25.31 -1.18 38.40
C ASP A 542 -25.63 -2.68 38.41
N LYS A 543 -24.98 -3.42 39.31
CA LYS A 543 -25.10 -4.87 39.45
C LYS A 543 -26.56 -5.34 39.60
N ASN A 544 -27.37 -4.67 40.43
CA ASN A 544 -28.74 -5.12 40.69
C ASN A 544 -29.63 -4.95 39.45
N THR A 545 -29.43 -3.87 38.70
CA THR A 545 -30.12 -3.65 37.43
C THR A 545 -29.70 -4.67 36.39
N MET A 546 -28.40 -4.93 36.22
CA MET A 546 -27.88 -5.97 35.32
C MET A 546 -28.50 -7.35 35.64
N GLU A 547 -28.42 -7.82 36.88
CA GLU A 547 -28.97 -9.10 37.29
C GLU A 547 -30.47 -9.20 37.03
N ARG A 548 -31.23 -8.11 37.25
CA ARG A 548 -32.66 -8.06 36.96
C ARG A 548 -32.94 -8.23 35.47
N GLU A 549 -32.24 -7.48 34.62
CA GLU A 549 -32.38 -7.54 33.16
C GLU A 549 -32.02 -8.92 32.61
N LEU A 550 -30.88 -9.47 33.06
CA LEU A 550 -30.34 -10.75 32.60
C LEU A 550 -31.14 -11.96 33.10
N ARG A 551 -31.80 -11.84 34.26
CA ARG A 551 -32.74 -12.87 34.74
C ARG A 551 -33.95 -12.97 33.81
N GLY A 552 -34.39 -11.85 33.23
CA GLY A 552 -35.50 -11.82 32.26
C GLY A 552 -35.26 -12.66 31.00
N ILE A 553 -33.99 -12.90 30.66
CA ILE A 553 -33.56 -13.70 29.50
C ILE A 553 -32.85 -15.01 29.91
N GLY A 554 -32.91 -15.38 31.20
CA GLY A 554 -32.38 -16.65 31.70
C GLY A 554 -30.85 -16.77 31.66
N ARG A 555 -30.12 -15.66 31.77
CA ARG A 555 -28.64 -15.63 31.78
C ARG A 555 -28.03 -15.70 33.18
N VAL A 556 -28.78 -15.30 34.18
CA VAL A 556 -28.49 -15.52 35.60
C VAL A 556 -29.59 -16.37 36.23
N ASP A 557 -29.30 -16.97 37.39
CA ASP A 557 -30.30 -17.75 38.10
C ASP A 557 -31.36 -16.89 38.82
N LYS A 558 -32.28 -17.55 39.54
CA LYS A 558 -33.34 -16.87 40.31
C LYS A 558 -32.80 -15.87 41.34
N ASP A 559 -31.61 -16.12 41.87
CA ASP A 559 -30.93 -15.36 42.92
C ASP A 559 -30.00 -14.29 42.32
N GLY A 560 -29.94 -14.17 40.98
CA GLY A 560 -29.09 -13.21 40.27
C GLY A 560 -27.66 -13.69 40.01
N LYS A 561 -27.32 -14.94 40.37
CA LYS A 561 -25.95 -15.44 40.26
C LYS A 561 -25.62 -15.91 38.84
N PHE A 562 -24.40 -15.58 38.42
CA PHE A 562 -23.86 -16.03 37.14
C PHE A 562 -23.43 -17.50 37.19
N PRO A 563 -23.52 -18.24 36.07
CA PRO A 563 -23.08 -19.64 36.00
C PRO A 563 -21.68 -19.93 36.54
N PHE A 564 -20.69 -19.08 36.21
CA PHE A 564 -19.30 -19.31 36.62
C PHE A 564 -19.06 -18.99 38.10
N GLU A 565 -19.75 -18.00 38.66
CA GLU A 565 -19.68 -17.67 40.09
C GLU A 565 -19.94 -18.91 40.98
N LYS A 566 -20.92 -19.75 40.61
CA LYS A 566 -21.20 -21.01 41.31
C LYS A 566 -20.05 -22.02 41.25
N ARG A 567 -19.27 -22.00 40.17
CA ARG A 567 -18.09 -22.87 40.02
C ARG A 567 -16.96 -22.40 40.94
N LEU A 568 -16.80 -21.08 41.06
CA LEU A 568 -15.86 -20.48 42.00
C LEU A 568 -16.25 -20.77 43.45
N GLU A 569 -17.54 -20.77 43.79
CA GLU A 569 -18.02 -21.18 45.12
C GLU A 569 -17.67 -22.66 45.44
N VAL A 570 -17.80 -23.56 44.47
CA VAL A 570 -17.37 -24.97 44.64
C VAL A 570 -15.86 -25.08 44.84
N LEU A 571 -15.08 -24.26 44.14
CA LEU A 571 -13.64 -24.18 44.35
C LEU A 571 -13.30 -23.64 45.75
N ASP A 572 -14.06 -22.66 46.24
CA ASP A 572 -13.91 -22.17 47.62
C ASP A 572 -14.20 -23.26 48.64
N GLU A 573 -15.26 -24.04 48.46
CA GLU A 573 -15.57 -25.18 49.33
C GLU A 573 -14.47 -26.26 49.30
N PHE A 574 -13.82 -26.47 48.15
CA PHE A 574 -12.68 -27.37 48.04
C PHE A 574 -11.47 -26.83 48.80
N TYR A 575 -11.19 -25.53 48.70
CA TYR A 575 -10.12 -24.85 49.43
C TYR A 575 -10.28 -24.96 50.96
N GLU A 576 -11.51 -24.84 51.47
CA GLU A 576 -11.74 -25.00 52.91
C GLU A 576 -11.40 -26.41 53.43
N LYS A 577 -11.53 -27.44 52.57
CA LYS A 577 -11.36 -28.85 52.92
C LYS A 577 -9.98 -29.43 52.58
N ASN A 578 -9.12 -28.67 51.91
CA ASN A 578 -7.83 -29.16 51.40
C ASN A 578 -6.69 -28.21 51.78
N ASP A 579 -5.60 -28.77 52.28
CA ASP A 579 -4.41 -28.04 52.73
C ASP A 579 -3.18 -28.32 51.84
N ASP A 580 -3.31 -29.15 50.79
CA ASP A 580 -2.23 -29.45 49.85
C ASP A 580 -2.16 -28.40 48.72
N PRO A 581 -1.10 -27.57 48.65
CA PRO A 581 -0.96 -26.53 47.65
C PRO A 581 -1.05 -27.04 46.21
N ASP A 582 -0.54 -28.23 45.91
CA ASP A 582 -0.58 -28.79 44.55
C ASP A 582 -2.00 -29.20 44.16
N GLN A 583 -2.76 -29.76 45.09
CA GLN A 583 -4.16 -30.08 44.86
C GLN A 583 -5.01 -28.82 44.65
N LEU A 584 -4.68 -27.73 45.35
CA LEU A 584 -5.34 -26.43 45.16
C LEU A 584 -5.02 -25.84 43.77
N ILE A 585 -3.76 -25.88 43.34
CA ILE A 585 -3.36 -25.45 42.00
C ILE A 585 -4.05 -26.30 40.93
N LEU A 586 -4.03 -27.63 41.07
CA LEU A 586 -4.70 -28.55 40.15
C LEU A 586 -6.22 -28.31 40.10
N ALA A 587 -6.86 -27.96 41.22
CA ALA A 587 -8.27 -27.61 41.25
C ALA A 587 -8.56 -26.32 40.46
N CYS A 588 -7.68 -25.31 40.51
CA CYS A 588 -7.78 -24.11 39.66
C CYS A 588 -7.68 -24.48 38.17
N LEU A 589 -6.66 -25.26 37.79
CA LEU A 589 -6.47 -25.73 36.41
C LEU A 589 -7.72 -26.47 35.91
N LYS A 590 -8.23 -27.39 36.73
CA LYS A 590 -9.41 -28.19 36.43
C LYS A 590 -10.67 -27.33 36.31
N THR A 591 -10.83 -26.33 37.18
CA THR A 591 -11.96 -25.40 37.14
C THR A 591 -12.01 -24.64 35.82
N VAL A 592 -10.87 -24.14 35.31
CA VAL A 592 -10.83 -23.48 34.00
C VAL A 592 -11.06 -24.48 32.87
N GLN A 593 -10.38 -25.62 32.91
CA GLN A 593 -10.51 -26.69 31.90
C GLN A 593 -11.96 -27.17 31.74
N ASP A 594 -12.71 -27.31 32.83
CA ASP A 594 -14.09 -27.83 32.80
C ASP A 594 -15.11 -26.79 32.33
N ASN A 595 -14.78 -25.50 32.35
CA ASN A 595 -15.70 -24.42 31.99
C ASN A 595 -15.33 -23.71 30.69
N VAL A 596 -14.13 -23.93 30.14
CA VAL A 596 -13.73 -23.44 28.82
C VAL A 596 -13.50 -24.63 27.90
N SER A 597 -14.51 -24.97 27.09
CA SER A 597 -14.51 -26.18 26.24
C SER A 597 -13.34 -26.29 25.27
N ASP A 598 -12.73 -25.17 24.89
CA ASP A 598 -11.60 -25.07 23.96
C ASP A 598 -10.41 -24.30 24.57
N PHE A 599 -10.16 -24.48 25.87
CA PHE A 599 -9.14 -23.71 26.61
C PHE A 599 -7.73 -23.83 26.01
N ILE A 600 -7.43 -24.90 25.29
CA ILE A 600 -6.15 -25.10 24.59
C ILE A 600 -5.96 -24.06 23.48
N ASN A 601 -7.02 -23.72 22.78
CA ASN A 601 -6.98 -22.77 21.66
C ASN A 601 -7.42 -21.36 22.08
N CYS A 602 -8.03 -21.14 23.25
CA CYS A 602 -8.39 -19.80 23.73
C CYS A 602 -7.34 -19.22 24.70
N GLN A 603 -6.06 -19.19 24.33
CA GLN A 603 -4.96 -19.03 25.29
C GLN A 603 -5.02 -17.74 26.13
N GLU A 604 -5.45 -16.61 25.58
CA GLU A 604 -5.61 -15.36 26.36
C GLU A 604 -6.73 -15.45 27.38
N THR A 605 -7.88 -16.01 26.99
CA THR A 605 -9.00 -16.26 27.89
C THR A 605 -8.58 -17.24 28.99
N THR A 606 -7.92 -18.34 28.63
CA THR A 606 -7.40 -19.33 29.56
C THR A 606 -6.42 -18.70 30.55
N LYS A 607 -5.48 -17.88 30.06
CA LYS A 607 -4.53 -17.15 30.90
C LYS A 607 -5.25 -16.25 31.90
N SER A 608 -6.16 -15.41 31.43
CA SER A 608 -6.93 -14.47 32.26
C SER A 608 -7.74 -15.20 33.35
N LEU A 609 -8.47 -16.26 32.99
CA LEU A 609 -9.25 -17.05 33.93
C LEU A 609 -8.38 -17.79 34.94
N LEU A 610 -7.24 -18.35 34.52
CA LEU A 610 -6.29 -18.99 35.43
C LEU A 610 -5.73 -17.99 36.44
N SER A 611 -5.28 -16.81 35.98
CA SER A 611 -4.81 -15.75 36.87
C SER A 611 -5.88 -15.33 37.87
N SER A 612 -7.12 -15.14 37.44
CA SER A 612 -8.24 -14.79 38.32
C SER A 612 -8.52 -15.88 39.36
N THR A 613 -8.61 -17.14 38.91
CA THR A 613 -8.92 -18.29 39.78
C THR A 613 -7.80 -18.56 40.79
N LEU A 614 -6.54 -18.43 40.38
CA LEU A 614 -5.39 -18.56 41.28
C LEU A 614 -5.33 -17.42 42.30
N ASN A 615 -5.45 -16.16 41.85
CA ASN A 615 -5.45 -14.99 42.72
C ASN A 615 -6.59 -15.06 43.75
N ARG A 616 -7.74 -15.61 43.37
CA ARG A 616 -8.85 -15.85 44.31
C ARG A 616 -8.42 -16.70 45.50
N LEU A 617 -7.63 -17.75 45.28
CA LEU A 617 -7.17 -18.63 46.36
C LEU A 617 -5.98 -18.03 47.14
N VAL A 618 -5.06 -17.37 46.44
CA VAL A 618 -3.87 -16.74 47.04
C VAL A 618 -4.26 -15.58 47.96
N ASN A 619 -5.28 -14.79 47.59
CA ASN A 619 -5.71 -13.62 48.35
C ASN A 619 -6.59 -13.96 49.56
N LYS A 620 -6.91 -15.24 49.79
CA LYS A 620 -7.57 -15.65 51.03
C LYS A 620 -6.59 -15.52 52.19
N ASP A 621 -7.07 -15.06 53.33
CA ASP A 621 -6.29 -14.86 54.56
C ASP A 621 -5.96 -16.21 55.23
N SER A 622 -5.16 -17.04 54.56
CA SER A 622 -4.77 -18.38 55.01
C SER A 622 -3.38 -18.79 54.49
N GLU A 623 -2.65 -19.61 55.24
CA GLU A 623 -1.31 -20.11 54.87
C GLU A 623 -1.31 -21.23 53.83
N LYS A 624 -2.48 -21.65 53.31
CA LYS A 624 -2.62 -22.87 52.50
C LYS A 624 -2.04 -22.77 51.09
N LEU A 625 -2.06 -21.59 50.48
CA LEU A 625 -1.49 -21.36 49.15
C LEU A 625 -0.96 -19.93 49.06
N LYS A 626 0.33 -19.77 49.35
CA LYS A 626 1.07 -18.54 49.14
C LYS A 626 2.09 -18.72 48.04
N VAL A 627 2.20 -17.73 47.17
CA VAL A 627 3.04 -17.75 45.97
C VAL A 627 4.03 -16.59 46.00
N ARG A 628 5.22 -16.80 45.43
CA ARG A 628 6.28 -15.80 45.33
C ARG A 628 6.25 -15.09 43.97
N ASP A 629 6.98 -13.99 43.90
CA ASP A 629 7.35 -13.33 42.65
C ASP A 629 8.00 -14.34 41.68
N GLY A 630 7.67 -14.22 40.40
CA GLY A 630 8.01 -15.19 39.35
C GLY A 630 6.89 -16.18 39.02
N SER A 631 5.82 -16.25 39.82
CA SER A 631 4.60 -16.98 39.46
C SER A 631 3.86 -16.29 38.31
N GLN A 632 3.54 -17.04 37.25
CA GLN A 632 2.94 -16.48 36.05
C GLN A 632 2.18 -17.53 35.22
N VAL A 633 1.26 -17.03 34.39
CA VAL A 633 0.68 -17.77 33.28
C VAL A 633 1.16 -17.12 31.98
N ALA A 634 1.94 -17.86 31.22
CA ALA A 634 2.69 -17.39 30.06
C ALA A 634 2.27 -18.12 28.78
N LYS A 635 2.73 -17.60 27.63
CA LYS A 635 2.59 -18.24 26.33
C LYS A 635 3.96 -18.60 25.80
N VAL A 636 4.09 -19.83 25.34
CA VAL A 636 5.32 -20.40 24.78
C VAL A 636 4.97 -21.15 23.51
N TYR A 637 5.95 -21.60 22.74
CA TYR A 637 5.70 -22.48 21.59
C TYR A 637 6.61 -23.70 21.63
N ARG A 638 6.18 -24.80 20.98
CA ARG A 638 7.00 -26.00 20.86
C ARG A 638 8.15 -25.73 19.89
N LYS A 639 9.40 -26.09 20.25
CA LYS A 639 10.58 -25.88 19.39
C LYS A 639 10.47 -26.54 18.01
N MET A 640 9.71 -27.63 17.92
CA MET A 640 9.47 -28.36 16.67
C MET A 640 8.36 -27.73 15.80
N ASP A 641 7.62 -26.75 16.32
CA ASP A 641 6.56 -26.07 15.59
C ASP A 641 7.13 -24.87 14.82
N SER A 642 7.22 -24.99 13.50
CA SER A 642 7.72 -23.93 12.62
C SER A 642 6.80 -22.70 12.58
N GLU A 643 5.51 -22.87 12.85
CA GLU A 643 4.54 -21.77 12.88
C GLU A 643 4.54 -21.04 14.23
N LYS A 644 5.25 -21.59 15.23
CA LYS A 644 5.33 -21.07 16.60
C LYS A 644 3.94 -20.85 17.20
N ASN A 645 3.05 -21.83 17.10
CA ASN A 645 1.71 -21.71 17.67
C ASN A 645 1.78 -21.65 19.21
N PRO A 646 0.97 -20.79 19.84
CA PRO A 646 1.04 -20.56 21.27
C PRO A 646 0.46 -21.72 22.09
N VAL A 647 1.14 -21.99 23.20
CA VAL A 647 0.79 -22.96 24.23
C VAL A 647 0.79 -22.24 25.57
N VAL A 648 -0.25 -22.43 26.37
CA VAL A 648 -0.33 -21.89 27.73
C VAL A 648 0.62 -22.66 28.63
N LEU A 649 1.52 -21.94 29.30
CA LEU A 649 2.39 -22.43 30.36
C LEU A 649 1.95 -21.80 31.68
N VAL A 650 1.79 -22.62 32.71
CA VAL A 650 1.52 -22.21 34.08
C VAL A 650 2.75 -22.50 34.91
N GLN A 651 3.27 -21.47 35.55
CA GLN A 651 4.41 -21.52 36.46
C GLN A 651 4.00 -20.92 37.79
N ILE A 652 4.02 -21.70 38.86
CA ILE A 652 3.70 -21.24 40.21
C ILE A 652 4.89 -21.50 41.11
N VAL A 653 5.48 -20.43 41.64
CA VAL A 653 6.58 -20.49 42.60
C VAL A 653 5.96 -20.44 43.99
N LYS A 654 5.97 -21.57 44.70
CA LYS A 654 5.42 -21.67 46.05
C LYS A 654 6.29 -20.93 47.07
N GLU A 655 5.73 -20.69 48.25
CA GLU A 655 6.40 -19.99 49.34
C GLU A 655 7.66 -20.69 49.87
N ASP A 656 7.81 -22.01 49.68
CA ASP A 656 9.00 -22.78 50.02
C ASP A 656 10.09 -22.72 48.92
N GLY A 657 9.76 -22.19 47.75
CA GLY A 657 10.63 -22.11 46.57
C GLY A 657 10.45 -23.27 45.59
N GLU A 658 9.56 -24.22 45.85
CA GLU A 658 9.19 -25.26 44.89
C GLU A 658 8.45 -24.63 43.69
N ASN A 659 8.82 -25.07 42.49
CA ASN A 659 8.22 -24.59 41.25
C ASN A 659 7.26 -25.64 40.68
N PHE A 660 5.97 -25.29 40.62
CA PHE A 660 4.96 -26.09 39.95
C PHE A 660 4.83 -25.65 38.49
N LEU A 661 5.04 -26.58 37.56
CA LEU A 661 4.96 -26.32 36.12
C LEU A 661 3.88 -27.19 35.48
N ALA A 662 3.00 -26.58 34.70
CA ALA A 662 2.05 -27.29 33.86
C ALA A 662 1.86 -26.58 32.52
N TYR A 663 1.54 -27.33 31.46
CA TYR A 663 1.23 -26.74 30.16
C TYR A 663 -0.08 -27.30 29.59
N GLY A 664 -0.74 -26.51 28.75
CA GLY A 664 -1.93 -26.96 28.02
C GLY A 664 -1.52 -27.90 26.88
N ASP A 665 -1.86 -29.18 26.99
CA ASP A 665 -1.56 -30.17 25.97
C ASP A 665 -2.73 -30.38 25.01
N LYS A 666 -2.46 -30.18 23.71
CA LYS A 666 -3.46 -30.27 22.65
C LYS A 666 -3.90 -31.69 22.35
N GLU A 667 -3.04 -32.69 22.54
CA GLU A 667 -3.35 -34.09 22.23
C GLU A 667 -4.32 -34.69 23.25
N SER A 668 -4.05 -34.44 24.54
CA SER A 668 -4.90 -34.90 25.65
C SER A 668 -6.06 -33.95 25.98
N ASN A 669 -6.07 -32.74 25.42
CA ASN A 669 -6.98 -31.65 25.78
C ASN A 669 -7.04 -31.42 27.30
N SER A 670 -5.88 -31.35 27.95
CA SER A 670 -5.75 -31.23 29.40
C SER A 670 -4.49 -30.47 29.81
N PHE A 671 -4.45 -30.00 31.05
CA PHE A 671 -3.19 -29.50 31.62
C PHE A 671 -2.31 -30.67 32.07
N VAL A 672 -1.07 -30.68 31.62
CA VAL A 672 -0.08 -31.71 31.95
C VAL A 672 0.99 -31.11 32.84
N VAL A 673 1.15 -31.68 34.03
CA VAL A 673 2.23 -31.32 34.98
C VAL A 673 3.57 -31.79 34.42
N THR A 674 4.57 -30.93 34.51
CA THR A 674 5.91 -31.16 33.94
C THR A 674 7.00 -30.66 34.89
N ASN A 675 8.25 -30.82 34.48
CA ASN A 675 9.43 -30.22 35.10
C ASN A 675 10.19 -29.33 34.11
N GLU A 676 11.16 -28.58 34.63
CA GLU A 676 11.96 -27.62 33.87
C GLU A 676 12.86 -28.28 32.81
N GLU A 677 13.46 -29.44 33.10
CA GLU A 677 14.32 -30.17 32.14
C GLU A 677 13.53 -30.52 30.88
N TRP A 678 12.33 -31.06 31.05
CA TRP A 678 11.45 -31.40 29.93
C TRP A 678 10.95 -30.14 29.22
N LEU A 679 10.56 -29.09 29.95
CA LEU A 679 10.11 -27.83 29.37
C LEU A 679 11.19 -27.19 28.49
N SER A 680 12.40 -27.02 29.02
CA SER A 680 13.56 -26.43 28.33
C SER A 680 14.00 -27.24 27.10
N LYS A 681 13.76 -28.55 27.09
CA LYS A 681 14.01 -29.40 25.91
C LYS A 681 12.97 -29.20 24.80
N ASN A 682 11.71 -28.95 25.14
CA ASN A 682 10.59 -29.01 24.20
C ASN A 682 10.01 -27.65 23.79
N PHE A 683 10.17 -26.60 24.60
CA PHE A 683 9.53 -25.30 24.41
C PHE A 683 10.52 -24.14 24.31
N SER A 684 10.11 -23.06 23.66
CA SER A 684 10.80 -21.77 23.63
C SER A 684 9.80 -20.63 23.86
N SER A 685 10.27 -19.54 24.46
CA SER A 685 9.60 -18.25 24.48
C SER A 685 9.75 -17.54 23.13
N TYR A 686 8.83 -16.62 22.86
CA TYR A 686 8.90 -15.66 21.75
C TYR A 686 10.00 -14.64 22.00
N ASP A 687 10.58 -14.10 20.93
CA ASP A 687 11.75 -13.21 21.03
C ASP A 687 11.43 -11.96 21.87
N VAL A 688 10.24 -11.37 21.67
CA VAL A 688 9.78 -10.21 22.45
C VAL A 688 9.62 -10.51 23.95
N ASP A 689 9.31 -11.76 24.33
CA ASP A 689 9.22 -12.15 25.74
C ASP A 689 10.62 -12.35 26.33
N LYS A 690 11.54 -12.92 25.53
CA LYS A 690 12.95 -13.06 25.91
C LYS A 690 13.58 -11.70 26.13
N GLU A 691 13.35 -10.74 25.24
CA GLU A 691 13.85 -9.37 25.39
C GLU A 691 13.37 -8.72 26.68
N LYS A 692 12.09 -8.91 27.05
CA LYS A 692 11.54 -8.46 28.33
C LYS A 692 12.13 -9.18 29.53
N ASN A 693 12.65 -10.39 29.33
CA ASN A 693 13.28 -11.23 30.34
C ASN A 693 14.81 -11.33 30.16
N ASN A 694 15.47 -10.22 29.81
CA ASN A 694 16.94 -10.13 29.70
C ASN A 694 17.61 -11.19 28.81
N GLY A 695 16.92 -11.60 27.73
CA GLY A 695 17.35 -12.61 26.77
C GLY A 695 17.12 -14.06 27.18
N ARG A 696 16.50 -14.32 28.34
CA ARG A 696 16.27 -15.65 28.89
C ARG A 696 14.88 -16.18 28.57
N GLU A 697 14.69 -17.49 28.69
CA GLU A 697 13.35 -18.10 28.56
C GLU A 697 12.43 -17.58 29.67
N ILE A 698 11.13 -17.43 29.38
CA ILE A 698 10.21 -16.77 30.32
C ILE A 698 10.08 -17.52 31.65
N TRP A 699 10.34 -18.84 31.67
CA TRP A 699 10.29 -19.67 32.87
C TRP A 699 11.61 -19.75 33.65
N ASP A 700 12.68 -19.10 33.17
CA ASP A 700 13.96 -19.06 33.85
C ASP A 700 13.90 -18.12 35.06
N LEU A 701 14.00 -18.70 36.26
CA LEU A 701 13.88 -18.00 37.54
C LEU A 701 15.22 -17.50 38.11
N THR A 702 16.31 -17.53 37.34
CA THR A 702 17.67 -17.23 37.83
C THR A 702 17.75 -15.87 38.55
N GLU A 703 17.03 -14.83 38.13
CA GLU A 703 16.99 -13.53 38.85
C GLU A 703 16.13 -13.54 40.13
N TYR A 704 15.11 -14.39 40.22
CA TYR A 704 14.19 -14.43 41.38
C TYR A 704 14.69 -15.30 42.54
N LEU A 705 15.65 -16.18 42.28
CA LEU A 705 16.21 -17.11 43.26
C LEU A 705 17.60 -16.69 43.78
N GLU A 706 18.28 -15.76 43.13
CA GLU A 706 19.60 -15.24 43.55
C GLU A 706 19.52 -14.36 44.81
N ASP A 707 18.37 -13.77 45.14
CA ASP A 707 18.20 -12.84 46.28
C ASP A 707 18.18 -13.51 47.68
N LYS A 708 18.46 -14.83 47.78
CA LYS A 708 18.48 -15.55 49.08
C LYS A 708 19.75 -16.32 49.42
N SER A 709 20.76 -16.42 48.56
CA SER A 709 22.03 -17.06 48.97
C SER A 709 22.91 -16.14 49.82
N ASP A 710 22.76 -14.81 49.72
CA ASP A 710 23.69 -13.85 50.34
C ASP A 710 23.32 -13.41 51.77
N TYR A 711 22.11 -13.71 52.26
CA TYR A 711 21.69 -13.35 53.62
C TYR A 711 21.91 -14.45 54.67
N SER A 712 21.94 -15.73 54.29
CA SER A 712 22.15 -16.83 55.25
C SER A 712 23.62 -17.11 55.61
N GLU A 713 24.57 -16.64 54.79
CA GLU A 713 26.01 -16.82 55.08
C GLU A 713 26.58 -15.68 55.94
N LYS A 714 26.02 -14.46 55.87
CA LYS A 714 26.52 -13.32 56.67
C LYS A 714 26.12 -13.35 58.15
N GLU A 715 25.00 -13.96 58.53
CA GLU A 715 24.64 -14.09 59.95
C GLU A 715 25.43 -15.19 60.68
N ASN A 716 26.02 -16.16 59.97
CA ASN A 716 26.79 -17.24 60.61
C ASN A 716 28.28 -16.94 60.82
N GLU A 717 28.82 -15.87 60.22
CA GLU A 717 30.19 -15.41 60.44
C GLU A 717 30.29 -14.28 61.48
N GLU A 718 29.26 -13.43 61.65
CA GLU A 718 29.32 -12.33 62.64
C GLU A 718 29.11 -12.76 64.11
N ASP A 719 28.53 -13.94 64.37
CA ASP A 719 28.31 -14.44 65.73
C ASP A 719 29.49 -15.25 66.32
N LYS A 720 30.59 -15.42 65.58
CA LYS A 720 31.82 -16.07 66.08
C LYS A 720 32.95 -15.13 66.51
N GLU A 721 32.84 -13.82 66.25
CA GLU A 721 33.90 -12.85 66.60
C GLU A 721 33.55 -11.88 67.75
N LYS A 722 32.40 -12.05 68.44
CA LYS A 722 32.03 -11.22 69.61
C LYS A 722 31.82 -12.01 70.90
N GLY A 723 32.54 -13.11 71.05
CA GLY A 723 32.55 -13.94 72.27
C GLY A 723 33.93 -14.05 72.90
N ASP A 724 34.63 -12.92 73.11
CA ASP A 724 35.75 -12.81 74.07
C ASP A 724 36.09 -11.32 74.30
N LEU A 725 35.28 -10.68 75.15
CA LEU A 725 35.65 -9.55 76.04
C LEU A 725 34.40 -9.12 76.84
N VAL A 726 34.09 -9.91 77.89
CA VAL A 726 33.79 -9.53 79.30
C VAL A 726 33.64 -10.82 80.10
#